data_AF-A0A6B3QHV7-F1
#
_entry.id   AF-A0A6B3QHV7-F1
#
_cell.length_a   1.000
_cell.length_b   1.000
_cell.length_c   1.000
_cell.angle_alpha   90.00
_cell.angle_beta   90.00
_cell.angle_gamma   90.00
#
_symmetry.space_group_name_H-M   'P 1'
#
loop_
_entity.id
_entity.type
_entity.pdbx_description
1 polymer ?
#
loop_
_entity_poly.entity_id
_entity_poly.type
_entity_poly.pdbx_seq_one_letter_code
_entity_poly.pdbx_strand_id
1 'polypeptide(L)'
;MPSITTVVAQALHAAATALRRNALQDGMVFGELWERVLAENPGLRDAWAQAEHDSPPLTDARFKNYVNRNASSLVRAGWLYRAQRRWQLTGIGADALDRLPDPVDFSLEAGRRYRKWERQQHEVSLAVTALEQLPDSGSWVVLEEVAAEFGVDPDVLGTVLRGTRPPGWYLVLGEDGRAGAGLPLLPHERDQWQALLGEEGVLDTGRSSLDTVRARPDRWMPAREALGAVKQPLGLAETADDEETPRQLWIIRGVDAVTGVPLVRGPWRDDSMVTLDPGFPPPTAGVHDLESIRRAVETALPATATARREAVARELDAFLHRMRKGDIVLSTDGFETYVGVVGGPATHRAERLARPVDWRNLHKPLDFLKDLPSGLSSVVQDADSQVLEATEYAETVLALIGDMPRTAQLPTGPAVLPDATDELAEALHMPDTSWLQDCVELLRATPQLIFHGPPGTGKTYTALALARHLAGASSATNVRLVQFHPAYAYEDFFEGIRPRLGGGQDGATGGGLAYDLVRGPLRKLADEAERRPAEVFVLVVDEINRGHLAKIFGELYFLLEYRNERVHLLYGSDDGRGFRLPPNLYLLGTMNTVDRSVAYMDAAMRRRFSFMELHPDTQPVSGVLDSWLSKQAEERGEDPDSYDDSHARLLDEINRLIADGSPGDRSFRVGPSYFMQDLAHAGDGALERLWKTQIIPLLTEHHWGDGTDVEFTYGLDKLREQLGIMPPPDETSGSEDA
;
A
#
# COMPACT_ATOMS: atom_id res chain seq x y z
N MET A 1 -12.60 36.64 9.70
CA MET A 1 -12.16 36.64 8.30
C MET A 1 -12.76 35.42 7.61
N PRO A 2 -13.18 35.51 6.35
CA PRO A 2 -13.73 34.36 5.64
C PRO A 2 -12.63 33.30 5.43
N SER A 3 -12.93 32.02 5.68
CA SER A 3 -11.98 30.95 5.37
C SER A 3 -11.94 30.68 3.87
N ILE A 4 -10.82 30.16 3.35
CA ILE A 4 -10.67 29.76 1.93
C ILE A 4 -11.84 28.86 1.50
N THR A 5 -12.23 27.90 2.34
CA THR A 5 -13.37 27.01 2.10
C THR A 5 -14.69 27.78 1.95
N THR A 6 -14.91 28.82 2.77
CA THR A 6 -16.11 29.66 2.70
C THR A 6 -16.15 30.48 1.42
N VAL A 7 -15.03 31.10 1.04
CA VAL A 7 -14.93 31.90 -0.19
C VAL A 7 -15.13 31.04 -1.44
N VAL A 8 -14.58 29.82 -1.44
CA VAL A 8 -14.74 28.86 -2.54
C VAL A 8 -16.17 28.33 -2.62
N ALA A 9 -16.79 28.06 -1.47
CA ALA A 9 -18.21 27.68 -1.41
C ALA A 9 -19.11 28.78 -2.00
N GLN A 10 -18.86 30.04 -1.64
CA GLN A 10 -19.53 31.21 -2.22
C GLN A 10 -19.32 31.31 -3.74
N ALA A 11 -18.09 31.12 -4.21
CA ALA A 11 -17.78 31.15 -5.63
C ALA A 11 -18.45 30.02 -6.44
N LEU A 12 -18.48 28.79 -5.90
CA LEU A 12 -19.14 27.64 -6.53
C LEU A 12 -20.66 27.81 -6.54
N HIS A 13 -21.25 28.32 -5.47
CA HIS A 13 -22.67 28.63 -5.39
C HIS A 13 -23.05 29.76 -6.37
N ALA A 14 -22.23 30.79 -6.48
CA ALA A 14 -22.41 31.87 -7.46
C ALA A 14 -22.30 31.35 -8.90
N ALA A 15 -21.36 30.45 -9.19
CA ALA A 15 -21.25 29.78 -10.49
C ALA A 15 -22.52 28.98 -10.82
N ALA A 16 -23.03 28.18 -9.89
CA ALA A 16 -24.28 27.44 -10.06
C ALA A 16 -25.47 28.39 -10.29
N THR A 17 -25.55 29.48 -9.55
CA THR A 17 -26.59 30.51 -9.69
C THR A 17 -26.53 31.21 -11.05
N ALA A 18 -25.33 31.57 -11.52
CA ALA A 18 -25.12 32.18 -12.82
C ALA A 18 -25.51 31.23 -13.96
N LEU A 19 -25.16 29.94 -13.85
CA LEU A 19 -25.60 28.92 -14.81
C LEU A 19 -27.12 28.76 -14.83
N ARG A 20 -27.77 28.79 -13.66
CA ARG A 20 -29.23 28.67 -13.54
C ARG A 20 -29.98 29.83 -14.19
N ARG A 21 -29.55 31.08 -13.92
CA ARG A 21 -30.23 32.29 -14.45
C ARG A 21 -30.18 32.37 -15.97
N ASN A 22 -29.12 31.85 -16.56
CA ASN A 22 -28.85 32.02 -17.99
C ASN A 22 -29.16 30.80 -18.84
N ALA A 23 -29.46 29.65 -18.21
CA ALA A 23 -29.99 28.41 -18.80
C ALA A 23 -29.63 28.19 -20.28
N LEU A 24 -28.35 28.39 -20.64
CA LEU A 24 -27.88 28.17 -22.00
C LEU A 24 -27.90 26.66 -22.20
N GLN A 25 -28.66 26.18 -23.20
CA GLN A 25 -28.72 24.74 -23.54
C GLN A 25 -27.32 24.13 -23.67
N ASP A 26 -26.34 24.92 -24.13
CA ASP A 26 -24.97 24.44 -24.32
C ASP A 26 -24.00 24.75 -23.16
N GLY A 27 -24.46 25.39 -22.08
CA GLY A 27 -23.62 25.81 -20.95
C GLY A 27 -22.68 26.97 -21.25
N MET A 28 -21.76 27.26 -20.32
CA MET A 28 -20.79 28.36 -20.45
C MET A 28 -19.36 27.86 -20.39
N VAL A 29 -18.47 28.47 -21.17
CA VAL A 29 -17.02 28.25 -21.01
C VAL A 29 -16.62 28.74 -19.62
N PHE A 30 -15.84 27.93 -18.88
CA PHE A 30 -15.50 28.27 -17.49
C PHE A 30 -14.85 29.66 -17.34
N GLY A 31 -14.06 30.10 -18.33
CA GLY A 31 -13.48 31.44 -18.35
C GLY A 31 -14.53 32.56 -18.34
N GLU A 32 -15.56 32.45 -19.18
CA GLU A 32 -16.66 33.43 -19.27
C GLU A 32 -17.55 33.37 -18.03
N LEU A 33 -17.84 32.16 -17.56
CA LEU A 33 -18.59 31.94 -16.32
C LEU A 33 -17.87 32.59 -15.14
N TRP A 34 -16.55 32.46 -15.07
CA TRP A 34 -15.73 33.03 -14.00
C TRP A 34 -15.77 34.55 -13.99
N GLU A 35 -15.58 35.21 -15.14
CA GLU A 35 -15.71 36.67 -15.24
C GLU A 35 -17.08 37.14 -14.78
N ARG A 36 -18.14 36.39 -15.10
CA ARG A 36 -19.50 36.70 -14.69
C ARG A 36 -19.73 36.51 -13.20
N VAL A 37 -19.20 35.42 -12.62
CA VAL A 37 -19.26 35.19 -11.17
C VAL A 37 -18.64 36.35 -10.41
N LEU A 38 -17.48 36.83 -10.87
CA LEU A 38 -16.79 37.96 -10.27
C LEU A 38 -17.52 39.29 -10.50
N ALA A 39 -18.11 39.50 -11.67
CA ALA A 39 -18.91 40.69 -11.96
C ALA A 39 -20.19 40.77 -11.10
N GLU A 40 -20.85 39.64 -10.87
CA GLU A 40 -22.04 39.54 -10.03
C GLU A 40 -21.70 39.52 -8.51
N ASN A 41 -20.45 39.22 -8.14
CA ASN A 41 -19.99 39.11 -6.76
C ASN A 41 -18.61 39.78 -6.56
N PRO A 42 -18.51 41.12 -6.62
CA PRO A 42 -17.23 41.84 -6.61
C PRO A 42 -16.41 41.62 -5.33
N GLY A 43 -17.05 41.31 -4.21
CA GLY A 43 -16.37 41.05 -2.93
C GLY A 43 -15.62 39.71 -2.85
N LEU A 44 -15.75 38.81 -3.83
CA LEU A 44 -15.08 37.50 -3.80
C LEU A 44 -13.55 37.62 -3.94
N ARG A 45 -13.06 38.59 -4.73
CA ARG A 45 -11.62 38.82 -4.89
C ARG A 45 -10.99 39.31 -3.59
N ASP A 46 -11.66 40.26 -2.93
CA ASP A 46 -11.20 40.81 -1.65
C ASP A 46 -11.29 39.76 -0.53
N ALA A 47 -12.37 38.96 -0.51
CA ALA A 47 -12.53 37.87 0.44
C ALA A 47 -11.47 36.78 0.24
N TRP A 48 -11.14 36.45 -1.02
CA TRP A 48 -10.06 35.51 -1.35
C TRP A 48 -8.69 36.06 -0.91
N ALA A 49 -8.40 37.32 -1.21
CA ALA A 49 -7.17 37.98 -0.79
C ALA A 49 -7.02 38.08 0.74
N GLN A 50 -8.12 38.24 1.47
CA GLN A 50 -8.13 38.24 2.94
C GLN A 50 -7.99 36.84 3.53
N ALA A 51 -8.43 35.80 2.82
CA ALA A 51 -8.38 34.41 3.27
C ALA A 51 -7.00 33.73 3.08
N GLU A 52 -6.16 34.25 2.17
CA GLU A 52 -4.85 33.69 1.81
C GLU A 52 -3.72 34.59 2.35
N HIS A 53 -3.37 34.43 3.63
CA HIS A 53 -2.46 35.36 4.35
C HIS A 53 -0.95 35.13 4.07
N ASP A 54 -0.55 34.02 3.45
CA ASP A 54 0.86 33.54 3.41
C ASP A 54 1.47 33.37 2.00
N SER A 55 1.11 34.19 1.01
CA SER A 55 1.69 34.09 -0.35
C SER A 55 1.85 35.44 -1.06
N PRO A 56 2.83 35.56 -1.99
CA PRO A 56 3.10 36.80 -2.74
C PRO A 56 1.88 37.25 -3.57
N PRO A 57 1.82 38.52 -4.04
CA PRO A 57 0.57 39.15 -4.47
C PRO A 57 -0.15 38.34 -5.55
N LEU A 58 -1.46 38.19 -5.33
CA LEU A 58 -2.32 37.29 -6.07
C LEU A 58 -2.44 37.64 -7.55
N THR A 59 -2.32 36.61 -8.39
CA THR A 59 -2.93 36.62 -9.71
C THR A 59 -4.31 35.98 -9.62
N ASP A 60 -5.31 36.60 -10.27
CA ASP A 60 -6.69 36.09 -10.42
C ASP A 60 -6.74 34.62 -10.93
N ALA A 61 -5.66 34.18 -11.58
CA ALA A 61 -5.46 32.81 -12.04
C ALA A 61 -5.45 31.75 -10.92
N ARG A 62 -4.89 32.02 -9.74
CA ARG A 62 -4.85 31.03 -8.64
C ARG A 62 -6.23 30.77 -8.05
N PHE A 63 -6.98 31.83 -7.75
CA PHE A 63 -8.35 31.71 -7.24
C PHE A 63 -9.23 30.94 -8.23
N LYS A 64 -9.16 31.34 -9.51
CA LYS A 64 -9.84 30.68 -10.61
C LYS A 64 -9.53 29.18 -10.67
N ASN A 65 -8.26 28.80 -10.59
CA ASN A 65 -7.83 27.39 -10.61
C ASN A 65 -8.33 26.61 -9.39
N TYR A 66 -8.32 27.24 -8.21
CA TYR A 66 -8.78 26.61 -6.98
C TYR A 66 -10.28 26.32 -7.02
N VAL A 67 -11.11 27.27 -7.49
CA VAL A 67 -12.55 27.05 -7.70
C VAL A 67 -12.78 25.98 -8.76
N ASN A 68 -12.04 26.03 -9.87
CA ASN A 68 -12.12 25.06 -10.95
C ASN A 68 -11.85 23.61 -10.49
N ARG A 69 -10.90 23.43 -9.56
CA ARG A 69 -10.55 22.13 -8.97
C ARG A 69 -11.63 21.63 -8.01
N ASN A 70 -12.15 22.50 -7.15
CA ASN A 70 -13.15 22.12 -6.14
C ASN A 70 -14.54 21.84 -6.74
N ALA A 71 -14.81 22.30 -7.95
CA ALA A 71 -16.03 21.99 -8.68
C ALA A 71 -16.19 20.49 -9.03
N SER A 72 -15.13 19.68 -8.95
CA SER A 72 -15.23 18.22 -9.12
C SER A 72 -16.20 17.57 -8.13
N SER A 73 -16.35 18.16 -6.93
CA SER A 73 -17.35 17.70 -5.95
C SER A 73 -18.78 17.86 -6.47
N LEU A 74 -19.10 18.99 -7.11
CA LEU A 74 -20.41 19.25 -7.73
C LEU A 74 -20.64 18.30 -8.93
N VAL A 75 -19.58 17.96 -9.67
CA VAL A 75 -19.66 17.01 -10.79
C VAL A 75 -20.03 15.61 -10.30
N ARG A 76 -19.31 15.10 -9.29
CA ARG A 76 -19.59 13.75 -8.75
C ARG A 76 -20.90 13.69 -7.95
N ALA A 77 -21.37 14.82 -7.41
CA ALA A 77 -22.71 14.93 -6.83
C ALA A 77 -23.84 14.95 -7.89
N GLY A 78 -23.49 14.99 -9.18
CA GLY A 78 -24.42 15.07 -10.29
C GLY A 78 -25.06 16.45 -10.48
N TRP A 79 -24.54 17.48 -9.81
CA TRP A 79 -25.09 18.85 -9.81
C TRP A 79 -24.57 19.70 -10.95
N LEU A 80 -23.38 19.36 -11.45
CA LEU A 80 -22.72 20.05 -12.54
C LEU A 80 -22.27 19.03 -13.58
N TYR A 81 -22.57 19.28 -14.86
CA TYR A 81 -21.96 18.57 -15.96
C TYR A 81 -20.80 19.39 -16.53
N ARG A 82 -19.69 18.71 -16.84
CA ARG A 82 -18.46 19.36 -17.31
C ARG A 82 -17.86 18.60 -18.49
N ALA A 83 -17.92 19.20 -19.67
CA ALA A 83 -17.32 18.65 -20.89
C ALA A 83 -16.89 19.76 -21.85
N GLN A 84 -15.88 19.50 -22.69
CA GLN A 84 -15.40 20.43 -23.73
C GLN A 84 -15.12 21.85 -23.21
N ARG A 85 -14.56 21.98 -22.00
CA ARG A 85 -14.29 23.25 -21.29
C ARG A 85 -15.54 24.07 -20.90
N ARG A 86 -16.74 23.50 -21.03
CA ARG A 86 -18.02 24.12 -20.66
C ARG A 86 -18.60 23.50 -19.40
N TRP A 87 -19.29 24.34 -18.64
CA TRP A 87 -19.99 23.99 -17.42
C TRP A 87 -21.49 24.15 -17.65
N GLN A 88 -22.26 23.14 -17.24
CA GLN A 88 -23.72 23.11 -17.33
C GLN A 88 -24.28 22.70 -15.98
N LEU A 89 -25.29 23.41 -15.51
CA LEU A 89 -26.02 23.01 -14.30
C LEU A 89 -27.03 21.92 -14.67
N THR A 90 -27.10 20.85 -13.90
CA THR A 90 -28.09 19.78 -14.08
C THR A 90 -29.38 20.10 -13.32
N GLY A 91 -30.47 19.40 -13.59
CA GLY A 91 -31.71 19.50 -12.83
C GLY A 91 -31.57 19.13 -11.36
N ILE A 92 -30.70 18.15 -11.05
CA ILE A 92 -30.34 17.80 -9.67
C ILE A 92 -29.61 18.96 -9.00
N GLY A 93 -28.71 19.64 -9.72
CA GLY A 93 -28.01 20.82 -9.22
C GLY A 93 -28.93 22.01 -9.01
N ALA A 94 -29.90 22.22 -9.90
CA ALA A 94 -30.89 23.29 -9.77
C ALA A 94 -31.81 23.09 -8.55
N ASP A 95 -32.31 21.86 -8.34
CA ASP A 95 -33.09 21.49 -7.16
C ASP A 95 -32.25 21.56 -5.87
N ALA A 96 -30.97 21.15 -5.91
CA ALA A 96 -30.06 21.32 -4.78
C ALA A 96 -29.84 22.80 -4.43
N LEU A 97 -29.72 23.68 -5.43
CA LEU A 97 -29.58 25.13 -5.25
C LEU A 97 -30.84 25.77 -4.65
N ASP A 98 -32.04 25.25 -4.96
CA ASP A 98 -33.29 25.68 -4.34
C ASP A 98 -33.40 25.26 -2.87
N ARG A 99 -32.97 24.02 -2.56
CA ARG A 99 -33.05 23.47 -1.20
C ARG A 99 -31.97 24.01 -0.27
N LEU A 100 -30.80 24.34 -0.82
CA LEU A 100 -29.61 24.78 -0.08
C LEU A 100 -29.18 26.18 -0.57
N PRO A 101 -29.92 27.24 -0.18
CA PRO A 101 -29.60 28.61 -0.59
C PRO A 101 -28.35 29.17 0.10
N ASP A 102 -27.89 28.53 1.19
CA ASP A 102 -26.63 28.87 1.83
C ASP A 102 -25.45 28.23 1.08
N PRO A 103 -24.43 29.01 0.67
CA PRO A 103 -23.30 28.48 -0.09
C PRO A 103 -22.48 27.41 0.64
N VAL A 104 -22.36 27.50 1.96
CA VAL A 104 -21.56 26.55 2.77
C VAL A 104 -22.30 25.23 2.87
N ASP A 105 -23.60 25.25 3.18
CA ASP A 105 -24.43 24.04 3.24
C ASP A 105 -24.50 23.34 1.87
N PHE A 106 -24.64 24.12 0.78
CA PHE A 106 -24.57 23.63 -0.58
C PHE A 106 -23.25 22.87 -0.84
N SER A 107 -22.12 23.47 -0.50
CA SER A 107 -20.79 22.86 -0.69
C SER A 107 -20.56 21.63 0.20
N LEU A 108 -21.02 21.67 1.46
CA LEU A 108 -20.91 20.54 2.38
C LEU A 108 -21.71 19.32 1.92
N GLU A 109 -22.91 19.54 1.39
CA GLU A 109 -23.73 18.47 0.85
C GLU A 109 -23.13 17.88 -0.44
N ALA A 110 -22.61 18.72 -1.35
CA ALA A 110 -21.83 18.24 -2.50
C ALA A 110 -20.64 17.37 -2.05
N GLY A 111 -19.93 17.78 -1.00
CA GLY A 111 -18.84 17.02 -0.40
C GLY A 111 -19.28 15.70 0.27
N ARG A 112 -20.47 15.64 0.88
CA ARG A 112 -21.05 14.39 1.40
C ARG A 112 -21.34 13.40 0.28
N ARG A 113 -21.94 13.85 -0.82
CA ARG A 113 -22.22 13.01 -2.00
C ARG A 113 -20.95 12.55 -2.70
N TYR A 114 -19.96 13.44 -2.84
CA TYR A 114 -18.64 13.09 -3.33
C TYR A 114 -18.01 11.92 -2.55
N ARG A 115 -18.03 11.96 -1.21
CA ARG A 115 -17.53 10.86 -0.36
C ARG A 115 -18.36 9.58 -0.46
N LYS A 116 -19.65 9.69 -0.80
CA LYS A 116 -20.50 8.52 -1.06
C LYS A 116 -20.08 7.83 -2.36
N TRP A 117 -19.84 8.62 -3.41
CA TRP A 117 -19.27 8.14 -4.67
C TRP A 117 -17.87 7.55 -4.50
N GLU A 118 -16.97 8.24 -3.78
CA GLU A 118 -15.59 7.83 -3.55
C GLU A 118 -15.49 6.41 -2.93
N ARG A 119 -16.44 6.05 -2.06
CA ARG A 119 -16.52 4.71 -1.44
C ARG A 119 -16.97 3.59 -2.39
N GLN A 120 -17.56 3.93 -3.54
CA GLN A 120 -18.06 2.98 -4.55
C GLN A 120 -17.46 3.28 -5.94
N GLN A 121 -16.31 3.97 -5.98
CA GLN A 121 -15.77 4.49 -7.23
C GLN A 121 -15.39 3.37 -8.20
N HIS A 122 -14.93 2.22 -7.69
CA HIS A 122 -14.58 1.06 -8.50
C HIS A 122 -15.80 0.45 -9.18
N GLU A 123 -16.85 0.17 -8.41
CA GLU A 123 -18.10 -0.42 -8.89
C GLU A 123 -18.84 0.54 -9.84
N VAL A 124 -18.81 1.84 -9.54
CA VAL A 124 -19.31 2.89 -10.46
C VAL A 124 -18.52 2.90 -11.76
N SER A 125 -17.19 2.73 -11.70
CA SER A 125 -16.35 2.68 -12.91
C SER A 125 -16.70 1.48 -13.77
N LEU A 126 -16.87 0.29 -13.18
CA LEU A 126 -17.29 -0.91 -13.91
C LEU A 126 -18.66 -0.73 -14.55
N ALA A 127 -19.62 -0.17 -13.82
CA ALA A 127 -20.95 0.14 -14.34
C ALA A 127 -20.87 1.12 -15.52
N VAL A 128 -20.06 2.19 -15.40
CA VAL A 128 -19.86 3.17 -16.49
C VAL A 128 -19.24 2.51 -17.72
N THR A 129 -18.18 1.72 -17.56
CA THR A 129 -17.54 1.01 -18.68
C THR A 129 -18.48 0.03 -19.35
N ALA A 130 -19.33 -0.66 -18.58
CA ALA A 130 -20.35 -1.55 -19.14
C ALA A 130 -21.39 -0.79 -19.98
N LEU A 131 -21.80 0.38 -19.51
CA LEU A 131 -22.78 1.24 -20.20
C LEU A 131 -22.25 1.81 -21.52
N GLU A 132 -20.93 1.91 -21.72
CA GLU A 132 -20.36 2.37 -22.98
C GLU A 132 -20.68 1.44 -24.17
N GLN A 133 -20.98 0.17 -23.89
CA GLN A 133 -21.38 -0.83 -24.89
C GLN A 133 -22.89 -0.81 -25.18
N LEU A 134 -23.66 -0.10 -24.38
CA LEU A 134 -25.13 -0.09 -24.47
C LEU A 134 -25.68 0.61 -25.72
N PRO A 135 -25.10 1.72 -26.25
CA PRO A 135 -25.60 2.38 -27.46
C PRO A 135 -25.79 1.42 -28.64
N ASP A 136 -24.87 0.48 -28.82
CA ASP A 136 -24.88 -0.45 -29.95
C ASP A 136 -26.04 -1.49 -29.87
N SER A 137 -26.73 -1.59 -28.73
CA SER A 137 -27.82 -2.54 -28.51
C SER A 137 -29.19 -2.07 -29.00
N GLY A 138 -29.37 -0.76 -29.27
CA GLY A 138 -30.67 -0.18 -29.62
C GLY A 138 -31.78 -0.42 -28.59
N SER A 139 -31.39 -0.61 -27.32
CA SER A 139 -32.24 -0.99 -26.19
C SER A 139 -31.91 -0.14 -24.96
N TRP A 140 -32.81 -0.08 -23.98
CA TRP A 140 -32.62 0.68 -22.74
C TRP A 140 -32.77 -0.21 -21.51
N VAL A 141 -32.15 0.22 -20.41
CA VAL A 141 -32.06 -0.53 -19.14
C VAL A 141 -32.56 0.32 -17.97
N VAL A 142 -32.91 -0.35 -16.88
CA VAL A 142 -33.40 0.30 -15.65
C VAL A 142 -32.22 0.64 -14.72
N LEU A 143 -32.18 1.86 -14.18
CA LEU A 143 -31.11 2.33 -13.30
C LEU A 143 -30.89 1.41 -12.09
N GLU A 144 -31.98 0.99 -11.44
CA GLU A 144 -31.97 0.12 -10.28
C GLU A 144 -31.43 -1.27 -10.63
N GLU A 145 -31.71 -1.77 -11.83
CA GLU A 145 -31.18 -3.06 -12.30
C GLU A 145 -29.68 -2.97 -12.59
N VAL A 146 -29.22 -1.90 -13.24
CA VAL A 146 -27.79 -1.66 -13.47
C VAL A 146 -27.06 -1.52 -12.13
N ALA A 147 -27.60 -0.72 -11.22
CA ALA A 147 -27.03 -0.53 -9.89
C ALA A 147 -26.92 -1.87 -9.12
N ALA A 148 -27.97 -2.69 -9.15
CA ALA A 148 -27.97 -4.02 -8.55
C ALA A 148 -26.95 -4.97 -9.21
N GLU A 149 -26.79 -4.90 -10.53
CA GLU A 149 -25.89 -5.77 -11.29
C GLU A 149 -24.41 -5.56 -10.93
N PHE A 150 -24.04 -4.32 -10.59
CA PHE A 150 -22.69 -3.91 -10.20
C PHE A 150 -22.51 -3.66 -8.70
N GLY A 151 -23.54 -3.84 -7.87
CA GLY A 151 -23.47 -3.61 -6.42
C GLY A 151 -23.29 -2.14 -6.02
N VAL A 152 -23.78 -1.21 -6.84
CA VAL A 152 -23.70 0.25 -6.60
C VAL A 152 -25.01 0.75 -5.99
N ASP A 153 -24.95 1.80 -5.16
CA ASP A 153 -26.18 2.50 -4.73
C ASP A 153 -26.81 3.23 -5.94
N PRO A 154 -28.10 3.00 -6.27
CA PRO A 154 -28.76 3.65 -7.41
C PRO A 154 -28.70 5.19 -7.38
N ASP A 155 -28.74 5.80 -6.20
CA ASP A 155 -28.62 7.26 -6.04
C ASP A 155 -27.21 7.75 -6.39
N VAL A 156 -26.18 6.96 -6.09
CA VAL A 156 -24.79 7.24 -6.47
C VAL A 156 -24.61 7.09 -7.98
N LEU A 157 -25.04 5.96 -8.54
CA LEU A 157 -24.91 5.71 -9.97
C LEU A 157 -25.69 6.76 -10.79
N GLY A 158 -26.94 7.02 -10.42
CA GLY A 158 -27.79 7.99 -11.10
C GLY A 158 -27.23 9.41 -11.09
N THR A 159 -26.65 9.85 -9.96
CA THR A 159 -26.02 11.18 -9.87
C THR A 159 -24.73 11.26 -10.68
N VAL A 160 -23.89 10.24 -10.66
CA VAL A 160 -22.65 10.22 -11.44
C VAL A 160 -22.93 10.25 -12.93
N LEU A 161 -23.86 9.44 -13.43
CA LEU A 161 -24.23 9.39 -14.85
C LEU A 161 -24.68 10.77 -15.37
N ARG A 162 -25.30 11.59 -14.52
CA ARG A 162 -25.67 12.98 -14.86
C ARG A 162 -24.49 13.94 -14.93
N GLY A 163 -23.53 13.77 -14.03
CA GLY A 163 -22.37 14.64 -13.93
C GLY A 163 -21.28 14.34 -14.95
N THR A 164 -21.15 13.07 -15.38
CA THR A 164 -20.10 12.63 -16.31
C THR A 164 -20.60 12.32 -17.72
N ARG A 165 -21.87 11.93 -17.87
CA ARG A 165 -22.53 11.59 -19.16
C ARG A 165 -21.64 10.73 -20.08
N PRO A 166 -21.16 9.55 -19.62
CA PRO A 166 -20.41 8.62 -20.46
C PRO A 166 -21.28 8.09 -21.61
N PRO A 167 -20.70 7.57 -22.70
CA PRO A 167 -21.48 6.89 -23.75
C PRO A 167 -22.51 5.91 -23.14
N GLY A 168 -23.75 5.94 -23.65
CA GLY A 168 -24.85 5.11 -23.15
C GLY A 168 -25.59 5.61 -21.89
N TRP A 169 -25.13 6.68 -21.23
CA TRP A 169 -25.77 7.22 -20.01
C TRP A 169 -27.27 7.51 -20.14
N TYR A 170 -27.71 7.93 -21.33
CA TYR A 170 -29.08 8.33 -21.61
C TYR A 170 -30.03 7.14 -21.84
N LEU A 171 -29.49 5.91 -22.00
CA LEU A 171 -30.24 4.67 -22.11
C LEU A 171 -30.52 4.02 -20.74
N VAL A 172 -30.02 4.63 -19.65
CA VAL A 172 -30.32 4.24 -18.28
C VAL A 172 -31.51 5.06 -17.77
N LEU A 173 -32.66 4.41 -17.63
CA LEU A 173 -33.96 5.05 -17.38
C LEU A 173 -34.59 4.52 -16.09
N GLY A 174 -35.69 5.12 -15.65
CA GLY A 174 -36.49 4.55 -14.55
C GLY A 174 -37.30 3.32 -15.00
N GLU A 175 -37.83 2.56 -14.04
CA GLU A 175 -38.67 1.37 -14.27
C GLU A 175 -39.80 1.57 -15.30
N ASP A 176 -40.38 2.78 -15.35
CA ASP A 176 -41.47 3.12 -16.26
C ASP A 176 -41.00 3.63 -17.63
N GLY A 177 -39.70 3.53 -17.91
CA GLY A 177 -39.02 4.02 -19.11
C GLY A 177 -38.84 5.54 -19.13
N ARG A 178 -39.03 6.23 -17.99
CA ARG A 178 -38.92 7.68 -17.91
C ARG A 178 -37.45 8.12 -17.85
N ALA A 179 -37.10 9.07 -18.71
CA ALA A 179 -35.83 9.77 -18.67
C ALA A 179 -35.56 10.32 -17.29
N GLY A 180 -34.36 10.04 -16.81
CA GLY A 180 -33.86 10.57 -15.57
C GLY A 180 -34.23 9.83 -14.30
N ALA A 181 -34.91 8.68 -14.37
CA ALA A 181 -35.21 7.80 -13.24
C ALA A 181 -35.85 8.53 -12.03
N GLY A 182 -36.84 9.38 -12.31
CA GLY A 182 -37.54 10.15 -11.27
C GLY A 182 -36.78 11.37 -10.72
N LEU A 183 -35.54 11.60 -11.14
CA LEU A 183 -34.75 12.77 -10.73
C LEU A 183 -35.16 14.03 -11.53
N PRO A 184 -35.00 15.24 -10.95
CA PRO A 184 -35.32 16.49 -11.63
C PRO A 184 -34.49 16.67 -12.91
N LEU A 185 -35.15 17.15 -13.98
CA LEU A 185 -34.53 17.47 -15.26
C LEU A 185 -34.84 18.92 -15.66
N LEU A 186 -33.85 19.64 -16.15
CA LEU A 186 -34.07 20.94 -16.79
C LEU A 186 -34.62 20.76 -18.22
N PRO A 187 -35.29 21.79 -18.79
CA PRO A 187 -35.80 21.72 -20.16
C PRO A 187 -34.77 21.24 -21.20
N HIS A 188 -33.56 21.78 -21.15
CA HIS A 188 -32.48 21.40 -22.07
C HIS A 188 -32.01 19.94 -21.90
N GLU A 189 -32.08 19.39 -20.68
CA GLU A 189 -31.75 17.98 -20.45
C GLU A 189 -32.83 17.07 -21.03
N ARG A 190 -34.11 17.51 -20.98
CA ARG A 190 -35.22 16.80 -21.64
C ARG A 190 -35.06 16.85 -23.15
N ASP A 191 -34.74 18.01 -23.72
CA ASP A 191 -34.46 18.16 -25.16
C ASP A 191 -33.30 17.24 -25.59
N GLN A 192 -32.23 17.19 -24.79
CA GLN A 192 -31.07 16.33 -25.04
C GLN A 192 -31.46 14.84 -25.00
N TRP A 193 -32.21 14.41 -23.98
CA TRP A 193 -32.69 13.04 -23.90
C TRP A 193 -33.61 12.67 -25.06
N GLN A 194 -34.47 13.60 -25.48
CA GLN A 194 -35.38 13.40 -26.59
C GLN A 194 -34.63 13.25 -27.92
N ALA A 195 -33.58 14.04 -28.14
CA ALA A 195 -32.71 13.92 -29.30
C ALA A 195 -31.97 12.57 -29.29
N LEU A 196 -31.27 12.24 -28.20
CA LEU A 196 -30.46 11.02 -28.09
C LEU A 196 -31.30 9.74 -28.20
N LEU A 197 -32.44 9.66 -27.50
CA LEU A 197 -33.36 8.51 -27.64
C LEU A 197 -34.02 8.46 -29.01
N GLY A 198 -34.18 9.61 -29.68
CA GLY A 198 -34.68 9.69 -31.05
C GLY A 198 -33.68 9.13 -32.06
N GLU A 199 -32.40 9.50 -31.91
CA GLU A 199 -31.28 8.99 -32.72
C GLU A 199 -31.13 7.47 -32.59
N GLU A 200 -31.25 6.93 -31.38
CA GLU A 200 -31.23 5.47 -31.13
C GLU A 200 -32.53 4.75 -31.53
N GLY A 201 -33.58 5.48 -31.94
CA GLY A 201 -34.88 4.89 -32.28
C GLY A 201 -35.65 4.29 -31.10
N VAL A 202 -35.24 4.62 -29.87
CA VAL A 202 -35.81 4.10 -28.61
C VAL A 202 -36.91 5.02 -28.05
N LEU A 203 -37.01 6.26 -28.52
CA LEU A 203 -38.01 7.25 -28.08
C LEU A 203 -39.46 6.80 -28.36
N ASP A 204 -40.30 6.90 -27.33
CA ASP A 204 -41.76 6.75 -27.45
C ASP A 204 -42.41 8.13 -27.61
N THR A 205 -42.72 8.51 -28.85
CA THR A 205 -43.37 9.79 -29.16
C THR A 205 -44.82 9.88 -28.67
N GLY A 206 -45.49 8.76 -28.43
CA GLY A 206 -46.87 8.71 -27.95
C GLY A 206 -47.00 8.86 -26.44
N ARG A 207 -46.00 8.37 -25.68
CA ARG A 207 -45.94 8.51 -24.21
C ARG A 207 -45.06 9.67 -23.74
N SER A 208 -44.24 10.24 -24.62
CA SER A 208 -43.49 11.46 -24.31
C SER A 208 -44.37 12.71 -24.44
N SER A 209 -44.08 13.71 -23.62
CA SER A 209 -44.73 15.02 -23.61
C SER A 209 -43.66 16.11 -23.47
N LEU A 210 -44.08 17.38 -23.51
CA LEU A 210 -43.19 18.51 -23.24
C LEU A 210 -42.46 18.40 -21.90
N ASP A 211 -43.06 17.73 -20.91
CA ASP A 211 -42.51 17.65 -19.57
C ASP A 211 -41.86 16.31 -19.20
N THR A 212 -42.08 15.28 -20.02
CA THR A 212 -41.61 13.93 -19.75
C THR A 212 -41.13 13.24 -21.01
N VAL A 213 -39.90 12.74 -21.00
CA VAL A 213 -39.35 11.92 -22.09
C VAL A 213 -39.42 10.45 -21.67
N ARG A 214 -39.93 9.59 -22.55
CA ARG A 214 -40.09 8.16 -22.30
C ARG A 214 -39.53 7.33 -23.44
N ALA A 215 -38.92 6.21 -23.09
CA ALA A 215 -38.56 5.16 -24.03
C ALA A 215 -39.71 4.19 -24.29
N ARG A 216 -39.64 3.52 -25.44
CA ARG A 216 -40.56 2.48 -25.87
C ARG A 216 -40.44 1.24 -24.98
N PRO A 217 -41.54 0.76 -24.35
CA PRO A 217 -41.49 -0.43 -23.50
C PRO A 217 -40.97 -1.68 -24.21
N ASP A 218 -41.23 -1.84 -25.50
CA ASP A 218 -40.76 -2.96 -26.32
C ASP A 218 -39.25 -2.94 -26.61
N ARG A 219 -38.56 -1.83 -26.30
CA ARG A 219 -37.10 -1.68 -26.39
C ARG A 219 -36.40 -1.82 -25.04
N TRP A 220 -37.13 -2.16 -23.99
CA TRP A 220 -36.53 -2.47 -22.69
C TRP A 220 -35.84 -3.82 -22.76
N MET A 221 -34.65 -3.89 -22.16
CA MET A 221 -33.93 -5.14 -21.95
C MET A 221 -33.44 -5.21 -20.49
N PRO A 222 -33.54 -6.37 -19.83
CA PRO A 222 -32.99 -6.54 -18.48
C PRO A 222 -31.51 -6.16 -18.44
N ALA A 223 -31.06 -5.41 -17.43
CA ALA A 223 -29.68 -4.95 -17.36
C ALA A 223 -28.65 -6.10 -17.45
N ARG A 224 -28.96 -7.27 -16.87
CA ARG A 224 -28.14 -8.48 -16.96
C ARG A 224 -27.95 -8.98 -18.40
N GLU A 225 -28.99 -8.88 -19.22
CA GLU A 225 -28.96 -9.32 -20.62
C GLU A 225 -28.29 -8.27 -21.50
N ALA A 226 -28.67 -7.00 -21.31
CA ALA A 226 -28.09 -5.86 -22.02
C ALA A 226 -26.59 -5.69 -21.78
N LEU A 227 -26.14 -6.01 -20.56
CA LEU A 227 -24.76 -5.93 -20.12
C LEU A 227 -24.12 -7.33 -19.98
N GLY A 228 -24.77 -8.36 -20.52
CA GLY A 228 -24.41 -9.78 -20.33
C GLY A 228 -23.04 -10.17 -20.91
N ALA A 229 -22.49 -9.36 -21.81
CA ALA A 229 -21.13 -9.49 -22.31
C ALA A 229 -20.05 -8.94 -21.35
N VAL A 230 -20.44 -8.29 -20.24
CA VAL A 230 -19.51 -7.81 -19.21
C VAL A 230 -19.34 -8.84 -18.08
N LYS A 231 -20.31 -9.76 -17.93
CA LYS A 231 -20.25 -10.87 -16.96
C LYS A 231 -19.81 -12.23 -17.52
N GLN A 232 -19.53 -12.33 -18.82
CA GLN A 232 -18.68 -13.39 -19.37
C GLN A 232 -17.49 -12.74 -20.08
N PRO A 233 -16.29 -13.26 -19.86
CA PRO A 233 -15.24 -12.52 -19.17
C PRO A 233 -14.53 -11.53 -20.09
N LEU A 234 -14.12 -10.39 -19.50
CA LEU A 234 -12.85 -9.77 -19.84
C LEU A 234 -11.73 -10.82 -19.56
N GLY A 235 -11.56 -11.80 -20.46
CA GLY A 235 -10.38 -12.68 -20.56
C GLY A 235 -10.32 -13.95 -19.69
N LEU A 236 -11.39 -14.75 -19.62
CA LEU A 236 -11.35 -16.16 -19.20
C LEU A 236 -12.10 -17.02 -20.25
N ALA A 237 -11.64 -16.97 -21.48
CA ALA A 237 -11.79 -18.12 -22.36
C ALA A 237 -10.48 -18.90 -22.25
N GLU A 238 -10.56 -20.21 -22.07
CA GLU A 238 -9.47 -21.14 -22.30
C GLU A 238 -9.05 -21.04 -23.78
N THR A 239 -8.26 -20.02 -24.11
CA THR A 239 -7.26 -20.11 -25.15
C THR A 239 -5.97 -20.45 -24.43
N ALA A 240 -5.55 -21.70 -24.60
CA ALA A 240 -4.13 -22.03 -24.55
C ALA A 240 -3.38 -20.96 -25.37
N ASP A 241 -2.31 -20.44 -24.77
CA ASP A 241 -1.43 -19.36 -25.25
C ASP A 241 -1.91 -17.92 -24.98
N ASP A 242 -2.00 -17.56 -23.70
CA ASP A 242 -1.20 -16.43 -23.21
C ASP A 242 -0.74 -16.83 -21.81
N GLU A 243 0.45 -17.44 -21.76
CA GLU A 243 1.17 -17.68 -20.52
C GLU A 243 1.18 -16.40 -19.67
N GLU A 244 0.99 -16.60 -18.37
CA GLU A 244 1.51 -15.81 -17.26
C GLU A 244 2.68 -14.92 -17.68
N THR A 245 2.40 -13.74 -18.24
CA THR A 245 3.43 -12.74 -18.41
C THR A 245 3.34 -11.83 -17.19
N PRO A 246 4.32 -11.89 -16.28
CA PRO A 246 4.32 -11.07 -15.08
C PRO A 246 4.20 -9.59 -15.47
N ARG A 247 3.32 -8.87 -14.78
CA ARG A 247 3.09 -7.43 -15.02
C ARG A 247 4.40 -6.70 -14.84
N GLN A 248 4.82 -5.94 -15.85
CA GLN A 248 6.06 -5.18 -15.75
C GLN A 248 5.82 -3.88 -15.00
N LEU A 249 6.79 -3.46 -14.19
CA LEU A 249 6.79 -2.16 -13.53
C LEU A 249 7.72 -1.22 -14.29
N TRP A 250 7.16 -0.10 -14.75
CA TRP A 250 7.86 0.93 -15.48
C TRP A 250 7.92 2.21 -14.66
N ILE A 251 9.12 2.71 -14.40
CA ILE A 251 9.31 4.02 -13.79
C ILE A 251 9.42 5.03 -14.93
N ILE A 252 8.51 6.00 -14.98
CA ILE A 252 8.47 7.03 -16.03
C ILE A 252 8.66 8.40 -15.41
N ARG A 253 9.64 9.13 -15.92
CA ARG A 253 9.98 10.49 -15.51
C ARG A 253 9.77 11.46 -16.65
N GLY A 254 9.12 12.56 -16.33
CA GLY A 254 8.89 13.63 -17.28
C GLY A 254 8.81 14.94 -16.55
N VAL A 255 9.56 15.92 -17.03
CA VAL A 255 9.51 17.31 -16.55
C VAL A 255 9.08 18.21 -17.69
N ASP A 256 8.36 19.27 -17.36
CA ASP A 256 8.07 20.32 -18.31
C ASP A 256 9.37 21.05 -18.67
N ALA A 257 9.70 21.12 -19.96
CA ALA A 257 10.97 21.65 -20.45
C ALA A 257 11.18 23.16 -20.17
N VAL A 258 10.11 23.90 -19.89
CA VAL A 258 10.14 25.34 -19.65
C VAL A 258 10.20 25.65 -18.15
N THR A 259 9.45 24.89 -17.35
CA THR A 259 9.25 25.17 -15.92
C THR A 259 10.01 24.23 -14.99
N GLY A 260 10.51 23.09 -15.50
CA GLY A 260 11.22 22.07 -14.71
C GLY A 260 10.34 21.29 -13.74
N VAL A 261 9.02 21.51 -13.78
CA VAL A 261 8.06 20.86 -12.87
C VAL A 261 7.75 19.44 -13.38
N PRO A 262 7.67 18.42 -12.51
CA PRO A 262 7.25 17.08 -12.88
C PRO A 262 5.88 17.08 -13.58
N LEU A 263 5.77 16.41 -14.73
CA LEU A 263 4.54 16.38 -15.55
C LEU A 263 3.37 15.68 -14.83
N VAL A 264 3.65 14.85 -13.82
CA VAL A 264 2.66 14.24 -12.92
C VAL A 264 1.90 15.28 -12.06
N ARG A 265 2.48 16.47 -11.82
CA ARG A 265 1.78 17.60 -11.18
C ARG A 265 0.76 18.31 -12.09
N GLY A 266 0.70 17.95 -13.37
CA GLY A 266 -0.17 18.59 -14.35
C GLY A 266 -0.72 17.61 -15.38
N PRO A 267 -0.33 17.70 -16.66
CA PRO A 267 -1.03 17.03 -17.77
C PRO A 267 -1.11 15.50 -17.64
N TRP A 268 -0.15 14.84 -16.99
CA TRP A 268 -0.20 13.38 -16.83
C TRP A 268 -1.32 12.93 -15.89
N ARG A 269 -1.53 13.68 -14.82
CA ARG A 269 -2.62 13.46 -13.86
C ARG A 269 -3.97 13.88 -14.44
N ASP A 270 -4.01 15.06 -15.07
CA ASP A 270 -5.26 15.66 -15.53
C ASP A 270 -5.84 14.96 -16.77
N ASP A 271 -4.97 14.48 -17.67
CA ASP A 271 -5.36 13.79 -18.91
C ASP A 271 -5.24 12.25 -18.80
N SER A 272 -4.98 11.71 -17.59
CA SER A 272 -4.81 10.27 -17.33
C SER A 272 -3.86 9.60 -18.32
N MET A 273 -2.62 10.07 -18.35
CA MET A 273 -1.62 9.65 -19.34
C MET A 273 -0.18 9.81 -18.86
N VAL A 274 0.76 9.28 -19.63
CA VAL A 274 2.18 9.59 -19.57
C VAL A 274 2.70 9.93 -20.96
N THR A 275 3.75 10.75 -21.03
CA THR A 275 4.34 11.17 -22.31
C THR A 275 5.84 10.99 -22.32
N LEU A 276 6.40 10.58 -23.45
CA LEU A 276 7.84 10.51 -23.68
C LEU A 276 8.25 11.60 -24.67
N ASP A 277 9.30 12.35 -24.34
CA ASP A 277 9.88 13.39 -25.19
C ASP A 277 11.32 13.00 -25.56
N PRO A 278 11.53 12.44 -26.77
CA PRO A 278 12.86 12.01 -27.20
C PRO A 278 13.73 13.17 -27.69
N GLY A 279 13.23 14.42 -27.69
CA GLY A 279 13.97 15.60 -28.15
C GLY A 279 13.98 15.80 -29.67
N PHE A 280 13.19 15.01 -30.41
CA PHE A 280 12.98 15.11 -31.85
C PHE A 280 11.61 14.50 -32.21
N PRO A 281 11.06 14.75 -33.42
CA PRO A 281 9.78 14.16 -33.83
C PRO A 281 9.86 12.63 -33.81
N PRO A 282 9.05 11.92 -32.99
CA PRO A 282 9.17 10.48 -32.84
C PRO A 282 8.78 9.74 -34.13
N PRO A 283 9.44 8.61 -34.45
CA PRO A 283 9.11 7.81 -35.62
C PRO A 283 7.65 7.32 -35.57
N THR A 284 6.98 7.26 -36.72
CA THR A 284 5.58 6.83 -36.81
C THR A 284 5.39 5.37 -36.39
N ALA A 285 4.21 5.04 -35.85
CA ALA A 285 3.81 3.70 -35.37
C ALA A 285 3.85 2.55 -36.41
N GLY A 286 4.40 2.78 -37.61
CA GLY A 286 4.66 1.77 -38.64
C GLY A 286 6.13 1.31 -38.71
N VAL A 287 6.95 1.65 -37.72
CA VAL A 287 8.34 1.17 -37.60
C VAL A 287 8.36 -0.07 -36.71
N HIS A 288 8.74 -1.23 -37.25
CA HIS A 288 8.42 -2.53 -36.64
C HIS A 288 9.51 -3.15 -35.75
N ASP A 289 10.72 -2.59 -35.67
CA ASP A 289 11.82 -3.19 -34.89
C ASP A 289 12.79 -2.17 -34.26
N LEU A 290 13.53 -2.64 -33.24
CA LEU A 290 14.53 -1.86 -32.50
C LEU A 290 15.65 -1.32 -33.41
N GLU A 291 16.01 -2.04 -34.48
CA GLU A 291 17.05 -1.61 -35.41
C GLU A 291 16.62 -0.37 -36.22
N SER A 292 15.36 -0.32 -36.61
CA SER A 292 14.77 0.83 -37.29
C SER A 292 14.63 2.03 -36.34
N ILE A 293 14.32 1.81 -35.07
CA ILE A 293 14.34 2.85 -34.03
C ILE A 293 15.77 3.40 -33.88
N ARG A 294 16.79 2.54 -33.76
CA ARG A 294 18.20 2.96 -33.68
C ARG A 294 18.60 3.85 -34.85
N ARG A 295 18.28 3.45 -36.09
CA ARG A 295 18.55 4.26 -37.30
C ARG A 295 17.84 5.62 -37.28
N ALA A 296 16.60 5.66 -36.79
CA ALA A 296 15.85 6.91 -36.65
C ALA A 296 16.53 7.84 -35.61
N VAL A 297 16.95 7.31 -34.46
CA VAL A 297 17.69 8.08 -33.44
C VAL A 297 19.03 8.57 -33.98
N GLU A 298 19.79 7.73 -34.69
CA GLU A 298 21.08 8.10 -35.29
C GLU A 298 20.96 9.23 -36.31
N THR A 299 19.88 9.21 -37.10
CA THR A 299 19.61 10.23 -38.11
C THR A 299 19.16 11.56 -37.47
N ALA A 300 18.32 11.49 -36.44
CA ALA A 300 17.77 12.67 -35.78
C ALA A 300 18.76 13.37 -34.83
N LEU A 301 19.68 12.61 -34.21
CA LEU A 301 20.64 13.10 -33.21
C LEU A 301 22.11 12.84 -33.60
N PRO A 302 22.60 13.31 -34.76
CA PRO A 302 23.94 12.96 -35.26
C PRO A 302 25.09 13.50 -34.41
N ALA A 303 24.86 14.56 -33.63
CA ALA A 303 25.85 15.18 -32.75
C ALA A 303 25.88 14.59 -31.33
N THR A 304 24.99 13.64 -31.01
CA THR A 304 24.87 13.04 -29.66
C THR A 304 25.77 11.81 -29.53
N ALA A 305 26.41 11.65 -28.37
CA ALA A 305 27.28 10.50 -28.09
C ALA A 305 26.55 9.16 -28.31
N THR A 306 27.26 8.16 -28.85
CA THR A 306 26.70 6.84 -29.20
C THR A 306 25.99 6.17 -28.03
N ALA A 307 26.54 6.25 -26.81
CA ALA A 307 25.91 5.70 -25.61
C ALA A 307 24.55 6.34 -25.31
N ARG A 308 24.40 7.66 -25.52
CA ARG A 308 23.12 8.36 -25.29
C ARG A 308 22.12 8.07 -26.40
N ARG A 309 22.56 7.94 -27.64
CA ARG A 309 21.69 7.49 -28.75
C ARG A 309 21.13 6.09 -28.49
N GLU A 310 21.96 5.18 -28.00
CA GLU A 310 21.54 3.82 -27.64
C GLU A 310 20.57 3.82 -26.43
N ALA A 311 20.77 4.71 -25.45
CA ALA A 311 19.83 4.88 -24.34
C ALA A 311 18.46 5.38 -24.83
N VAL A 312 18.43 6.42 -25.67
CA VAL A 312 17.18 6.96 -26.24
C VAL A 312 16.46 5.93 -27.11
N ALA A 313 17.19 5.12 -27.90
CA ALA A 313 16.61 4.04 -28.69
C ALA A 313 15.95 2.97 -27.80
N ARG A 314 16.57 2.60 -26.67
CA ARG A 314 15.99 1.66 -25.71
C ARG A 314 14.78 2.23 -24.97
N GLU A 315 14.79 3.51 -24.61
CA GLU A 315 13.64 4.19 -24.01
C GLU A 315 12.44 4.24 -24.98
N LEU A 316 12.70 4.53 -26.25
CA LEU A 316 11.68 4.52 -27.30
C LEU A 316 11.12 3.12 -27.55
N ASP A 317 11.96 2.10 -27.61
CA ASP A 317 11.51 0.71 -27.78
C ASP A 317 10.71 0.21 -26.57
N ALA A 318 11.15 0.56 -25.36
CA ALA A 318 10.40 0.26 -24.15
C ALA A 318 9.01 0.89 -24.18
N PHE A 319 8.93 2.17 -24.53
CA PHE A 319 7.68 2.91 -24.57
C PHE A 319 6.80 2.55 -25.78
N LEU A 320 7.34 2.14 -26.92
CA LEU A 320 6.55 1.79 -28.11
C LEU A 320 6.12 0.32 -28.12
N HIS A 321 7.02 -0.59 -27.77
CA HIS A 321 6.83 -2.03 -28.01
C HIS A 321 6.78 -2.87 -26.73
N ARG A 322 7.64 -2.59 -25.74
CA ARG A 322 7.74 -3.46 -24.55
C ARG A 322 6.62 -3.22 -23.55
N MET A 323 6.22 -1.97 -23.36
CA MET A 323 5.14 -1.59 -22.44
C MET A 323 3.78 -2.01 -23.00
N ARG A 324 3.05 -2.83 -22.23
CA ARG A 324 1.77 -3.43 -22.61
C ARG A 324 0.62 -2.87 -21.79
N LYS A 325 -0.60 -3.07 -22.27
CA LYS A 325 -1.80 -2.77 -21.49
C LYS A 325 -1.81 -3.65 -20.24
N GLY A 326 -2.08 -3.05 -19.07
CA GLY A 326 -2.05 -3.75 -17.79
C GLY A 326 -0.72 -3.69 -17.04
N ASP A 327 0.35 -3.21 -17.68
CA ASP A 327 1.61 -2.92 -16.98
C ASP A 327 1.45 -1.76 -15.99
N ILE A 328 2.33 -1.73 -15.00
CA ILE A 328 2.31 -0.75 -13.92
C ILE A 328 3.24 0.39 -14.27
N VAL A 329 2.79 1.61 -14.04
CA VAL A 329 3.59 2.83 -14.20
C VAL A 329 3.76 3.50 -12.84
N LEU A 330 4.98 3.85 -12.51
CA LEU A 330 5.34 4.61 -11.33
C LEU A 330 5.97 5.94 -11.75
N SER A 331 5.53 7.04 -11.13
CA SER A 331 6.12 8.36 -11.31
C SER A 331 6.21 9.08 -9.96
N THR A 332 7.22 9.93 -9.79
CA THR A 332 7.50 10.60 -8.52
C THR A 332 7.47 12.12 -8.65
N ASP A 333 7.14 12.75 -7.54
CA ASP A 333 7.19 14.20 -7.34
C ASP A 333 7.72 14.50 -5.93
N GLY A 334 9.04 14.72 -5.82
CA GLY A 334 9.70 14.75 -4.52
C GLY A 334 9.54 13.40 -3.79
N PHE A 335 8.95 13.42 -2.59
CA PHE A 335 8.67 12.21 -1.80
C PHE A 335 7.32 11.57 -2.13
N GLU A 336 6.50 12.20 -2.97
CA GLU A 336 5.19 11.66 -3.34
C GLU A 336 5.34 10.72 -4.54
N THR A 337 4.84 9.49 -4.39
CA THR A 337 4.87 8.47 -5.43
C THR A 337 3.47 8.19 -5.95
N TYR A 338 3.34 8.25 -7.26
CA TYR A 338 2.12 7.99 -8.00
C TYR A 338 2.23 6.69 -8.79
N VAL A 339 1.20 5.87 -8.71
CA VAL A 339 1.13 4.57 -9.37
C VAL A 339 -0.12 4.53 -10.26
N GLY A 340 0.03 4.04 -11.48
CA GLY A 340 -1.06 3.85 -12.43
C GLY A 340 -0.90 2.59 -13.26
N VAL A 341 -1.94 2.25 -14.01
CA VAL A 341 -1.97 1.07 -14.89
C VAL A 341 -2.08 1.53 -16.34
N VAL A 342 -1.27 0.96 -17.23
CA VAL A 342 -1.27 1.31 -18.66
C VAL A 342 -2.60 0.89 -19.29
N GLY A 343 -3.31 1.85 -19.89
CA GLY A 343 -4.63 1.66 -20.47
C GLY A 343 -4.63 1.17 -21.93
N GLY A 344 -3.50 1.28 -22.65
CA GLY A 344 -3.47 1.01 -24.08
C GLY A 344 -2.13 1.33 -24.77
N PRO A 345 -2.09 1.25 -26.12
CA PRO A 345 -0.88 1.45 -26.91
C PRO A 345 -0.41 2.91 -26.92
N ALA A 346 0.85 3.12 -27.33
CA ALA A 346 1.38 4.46 -27.56
C ALA A 346 0.69 5.14 -28.75
N THR A 347 0.45 6.43 -28.61
CA THR A 347 -0.14 7.31 -29.63
C THR A 347 0.71 8.55 -29.81
N HIS A 348 0.64 9.17 -30.98
CA HIS A 348 1.32 10.44 -31.24
C HIS A 348 0.45 11.60 -30.77
N ARG A 349 1.05 12.51 -29.99
CA ARG A 349 0.42 13.77 -29.59
C ARG A 349 1.41 14.91 -29.81
N ALA A 350 1.26 15.61 -30.93
CA ALA A 350 2.22 16.62 -31.41
C ALA A 350 3.65 16.01 -31.53
N GLU A 351 4.66 16.66 -30.95
CA GLU A 351 6.07 16.23 -30.99
C GLU A 351 6.42 15.17 -29.91
N ARG A 352 5.42 14.53 -29.29
CA ARG A 352 5.61 13.57 -28.19
C ARG A 352 4.87 12.26 -28.40
N LEU A 353 5.37 11.21 -27.79
CA LEU A 353 4.65 9.96 -27.63
C LEU A 353 3.82 10.00 -26.35
N ALA A 354 2.63 9.42 -26.39
CA ALA A 354 1.64 9.47 -25.33
C ALA A 354 1.04 8.08 -25.09
N ARG A 355 0.89 7.69 -23.82
CA ARG A 355 0.15 6.47 -23.42
C ARG A 355 -0.91 6.79 -22.39
N PRO A 356 -2.13 6.23 -22.53
CA PRO A 356 -3.15 6.37 -21.49
C PRO A 356 -2.74 5.58 -20.25
N VAL A 357 -2.93 6.17 -19.06
CA VAL A 357 -2.61 5.59 -17.75
C VAL A 357 -3.73 5.88 -16.77
N ASP A 358 -4.24 4.83 -16.15
CA ASP A 358 -5.24 4.90 -15.09
C ASP A 358 -4.56 4.97 -13.72
N TRP A 359 -4.43 6.18 -13.17
CA TRP A 359 -3.76 6.44 -11.92
C TRP A 359 -4.60 6.02 -10.70
N ARG A 360 -4.01 5.23 -9.80
CA ARG A 360 -4.72 4.58 -8.69
C ARG A 360 -4.66 5.34 -7.37
N ASN A 361 -3.59 6.08 -7.12
CA ASN A 361 -3.33 6.71 -5.82
C ASN A 361 -3.19 8.24 -5.87
N LEU A 362 -3.74 8.93 -6.88
CA LEU A 362 -3.65 10.40 -7.03
C LEU A 362 -4.13 11.21 -5.81
N HIS A 363 -5.01 10.62 -5.00
CA HIS A 363 -5.64 11.23 -3.83
C HIS A 363 -4.87 10.96 -2.53
N LYS A 364 -3.99 9.97 -2.54
CA LYS A 364 -3.13 9.58 -1.41
C LYS A 364 -1.83 9.02 -1.99
N PRO A 365 -0.93 9.89 -2.46
CA PRO A 365 0.36 9.43 -2.96
C PRO A 365 1.09 8.64 -1.86
N LEU A 366 1.81 7.60 -2.28
CA LEU A 366 2.64 6.84 -1.37
C LEU A 366 3.86 7.68 -0.99
N ASP A 367 4.29 7.59 0.25
CA ASP A 367 5.54 8.19 0.69
C ASP A 367 6.70 7.31 0.19
N PHE A 368 7.54 7.88 -0.66
CA PHE A 368 8.65 7.22 -1.33
C PHE A 368 9.64 6.54 -0.37
N LEU A 369 9.84 7.09 0.84
CA LEU A 369 10.80 6.56 1.81
C LEU A 369 10.19 5.61 2.83
N LYS A 370 8.89 5.75 3.07
CA LYS A 370 8.19 5.05 4.16
C LYS A 370 7.33 3.90 3.66
N ASP A 371 6.72 4.06 2.49
CA ASP A 371 5.72 3.12 1.98
C ASP A 371 6.31 2.19 0.91
N LEU A 372 7.38 2.58 0.18
CA LEU A 372 8.01 1.75 -0.84
C LEU A 372 9.13 0.84 -0.29
N PRO A 373 9.42 -0.30 -0.94
CA PRO A 373 10.55 -1.17 -0.59
C PRO A 373 11.89 -0.46 -0.69
N SER A 374 12.80 -0.71 0.25
CA SER A 374 14.13 -0.09 0.29
C SER A 374 14.97 -0.32 -0.97
N GLY A 375 14.78 -1.43 -1.69
CA GLY A 375 15.44 -1.75 -2.96
C GLY A 375 14.95 -0.93 -4.17
N LEU A 376 13.70 -0.46 -4.15
CA LEU A 376 13.14 0.36 -5.24
C LEU A 376 13.67 1.81 -5.20
N SER A 377 14.06 2.26 -4.00
CA SER A 377 14.57 3.62 -3.78
C SER A 377 15.90 3.90 -4.50
N SER A 378 16.76 2.89 -4.67
CA SER A 378 18.03 3.02 -5.40
C SER A 378 17.82 3.08 -6.92
N VAL A 379 16.88 2.31 -7.46
CA VAL A 379 16.53 2.30 -8.90
C VAL A 379 15.91 3.63 -9.34
N VAL A 380 15.11 4.26 -8.47
CA VAL A 380 14.50 5.58 -8.74
C VAL A 380 15.49 6.74 -8.57
N GLN A 381 16.67 6.52 -7.97
CA GLN A 381 17.71 7.56 -7.86
C GLN A 381 18.68 7.62 -9.06
N ASP A 382 18.66 6.63 -9.96
CA ASP A 382 19.45 6.68 -11.19
C ASP A 382 18.91 7.79 -12.13
N ALA A 383 19.68 8.84 -12.39
CA ALA A 383 19.18 10.16 -12.78
C ALA A 383 19.07 10.41 -14.30
N ASP A 384 19.65 9.56 -15.15
CA ASP A 384 19.89 9.90 -16.56
C ASP A 384 18.85 9.33 -17.55
N SER A 385 17.90 8.52 -17.10
CA SER A 385 16.89 7.86 -17.95
C SER A 385 15.44 8.27 -17.67
N GLN A 386 14.67 8.46 -18.75
CA GLN A 386 13.24 8.83 -18.67
C GLN A 386 12.33 7.62 -18.44
N VAL A 387 12.76 6.42 -18.85
CA VAL A 387 12.03 5.16 -18.69
C VAL A 387 12.97 4.11 -18.10
N LEU A 388 12.58 3.52 -16.98
CA LEU A 388 13.31 2.42 -16.32
C LEU A 388 12.35 1.26 -16.06
N GLU A 389 12.90 0.05 -16.06
CA GLU A 389 12.17 -1.19 -15.77
C GLU A 389 12.54 -1.68 -14.37
N ALA A 390 11.53 -1.98 -13.56
CA ALA A 390 11.68 -2.37 -12.15
C ALA A 390 10.72 -3.53 -11.79
N THR A 391 10.52 -4.45 -12.73
CA THR A 391 9.51 -5.53 -12.69
C THR A 391 9.53 -6.36 -11.41
N GLU A 392 10.68 -6.55 -10.77
CA GLU A 392 10.79 -7.28 -9.49
C GLU A 392 9.95 -6.67 -8.34
N TYR A 393 9.61 -5.38 -8.42
CA TYR A 393 8.80 -4.68 -7.41
C TYR A 393 7.33 -4.51 -7.81
N ALA A 394 6.91 -5.02 -8.98
CA ALA A 394 5.57 -4.86 -9.54
C ALA A 394 4.46 -5.24 -8.55
N GLU A 395 4.53 -6.46 -8.02
CA GLU A 395 3.55 -6.99 -7.08
C GLU A 395 3.52 -6.22 -5.75
N THR A 396 4.67 -5.78 -5.27
CA THR A 396 4.76 -5.03 -4.02
C THR A 396 4.16 -3.63 -4.17
N VAL A 397 4.44 -2.95 -5.28
CA VAL A 397 3.90 -1.62 -5.57
C VAL A 397 2.39 -1.66 -5.78
N LEU A 398 1.86 -2.71 -6.43
CA LEU A 398 0.41 -2.93 -6.57
C LEU A 398 -0.27 -3.21 -5.21
N ALA A 399 0.35 -4.00 -4.34
CA ALA A 399 -0.19 -4.29 -3.02
C ALA A 399 -0.36 -3.02 -2.15
N LEU A 400 0.54 -2.05 -2.30
CA LEU A 400 0.50 -0.79 -1.54
C LEU A 400 -0.65 0.15 -1.94
N ILE A 401 -1.14 0.04 -3.18
CA ILE A 401 -2.25 0.85 -3.70
C ILE A 401 -3.61 0.15 -3.62
N GLY A 402 -3.63 -1.10 -3.15
CA GLY A 402 -4.86 -1.84 -2.84
C GLY A 402 -5.61 -2.44 -4.05
N ASP A 403 -4.98 -2.48 -5.23
CA ASP A 403 -5.58 -2.96 -6.49
C ASP A 403 -4.90 -4.21 -7.03
N MET A 404 -5.38 -5.38 -6.56
CA MET A 404 -5.36 -6.62 -7.33
C MET A 404 -6.81 -7.12 -7.45
N PRO A 405 -7.22 -7.71 -8.60
CA PRO A 405 -8.34 -8.64 -8.57
C PRO A 405 -7.96 -9.73 -7.56
N ARG A 406 -8.73 -9.81 -6.47
CA ARG A 406 -8.49 -10.73 -5.38
C ARG A 406 -8.76 -12.15 -5.87
N THR A 407 -7.74 -12.85 -6.37
CA THR A 407 -7.85 -14.27 -6.72
C THR A 407 -7.95 -15.17 -5.49
N ALA A 408 -7.58 -14.68 -4.31
CA ALA A 408 -8.01 -15.27 -3.06
C ALA A 408 -9.31 -14.60 -2.61
N GLN A 409 -10.39 -15.37 -2.49
CA GLN A 409 -11.55 -14.96 -1.70
C GLN A 409 -11.03 -14.43 -0.37
N LEU A 410 -11.41 -13.19 -0.01
CA LEU A 410 -11.25 -12.75 1.37
C LEU A 410 -11.88 -13.83 2.24
N PRO A 411 -11.17 -14.39 3.22
CA PRO A 411 -11.80 -15.31 4.15
C PRO A 411 -13.06 -14.61 4.70
N THR A 412 -14.20 -15.28 4.61
CA THR A 412 -15.46 -14.79 5.17
C THR A 412 -15.69 -15.53 6.47
N GLY A 413 -15.44 -14.88 7.61
CA GLY A 413 -15.54 -15.51 8.93
C GLY A 413 -14.53 -14.92 9.92
N PRO A 414 -14.49 -15.44 11.16
CA PRO A 414 -13.41 -15.11 12.09
C PRO A 414 -12.08 -15.63 11.53
N ALA A 415 -10.99 -14.91 11.79
CA ALA A 415 -9.65 -15.38 11.44
C ALA A 415 -9.38 -16.76 12.03
N VAL A 416 -8.82 -17.66 11.23
CA VAL A 416 -8.43 -19.01 11.63
C VAL A 416 -6.91 -19.10 11.53
N LEU A 417 -6.27 -19.51 12.63
CA LEU A 417 -4.83 -19.79 12.60
C LEU A 417 -4.57 -21.08 11.81
N PRO A 418 -3.74 -21.05 10.76
CA PRO A 418 -3.34 -22.27 10.06
C PRO A 418 -2.51 -23.17 10.98
N ASP A 419 -2.58 -24.48 10.76
CA ASP A 419 -1.70 -25.45 11.43
C ASP A 419 -0.24 -25.24 10.99
N ALA A 420 0.71 -25.70 11.80
CA ALA A 420 2.12 -25.74 11.41
C ALA A 420 2.32 -26.71 10.25
N THR A 421 3.21 -26.36 9.31
CA THR A 421 3.48 -27.18 8.13
C THR A 421 4.93 -27.64 8.10
N ASP A 422 5.19 -28.72 7.35
CA ASP A 422 6.53 -29.28 7.21
C ASP A 422 7.50 -28.26 6.59
N GLU A 423 7.02 -27.40 5.67
CA GLU A 423 7.84 -26.33 5.09
C GLU A 423 8.29 -25.30 6.13
N LEU A 424 7.45 -25.01 7.14
CA LEU A 424 7.84 -24.12 8.24
C LEU A 424 8.89 -24.79 9.14
N ALA A 425 8.71 -26.07 9.46
CA ALA A 425 9.68 -26.83 10.25
C ALA A 425 11.03 -26.92 9.54
N GLU A 426 11.02 -27.22 8.24
CA GLU A 426 12.21 -27.31 7.40
C GLU A 426 12.93 -25.96 7.28
N ALA A 427 12.18 -24.86 7.07
CA ALA A 427 12.75 -23.51 7.04
C ALA A 427 13.39 -23.08 8.37
N LEU A 428 12.95 -23.67 9.48
CA LEU A 428 13.49 -23.45 10.82
C LEU A 428 14.53 -24.49 11.24
N HIS A 429 14.85 -25.46 10.38
CA HIS A 429 15.74 -26.59 10.66
C HIS A 429 15.31 -27.39 11.91
N MET A 430 14.00 -27.49 12.14
CA MET A 430 13.41 -28.25 13.22
C MET A 430 13.11 -29.69 12.74
N PRO A 431 13.17 -30.69 13.63
CA PRO A 431 13.03 -32.10 13.24
C PRO A 431 11.62 -32.46 12.75
N ASP A 432 10.59 -31.82 13.29
CA ASP A 432 9.20 -32.03 12.92
C ASP A 432 8.34 -30.81 13.28
N THR A 433 7.05 -30.90 12.94
CA THR A 433 6.05 -29.84 13.19
C THR A 433 5.49 -29.84 14.60
N SER A 434 5.78 -30.83 15.46
CA SER A 434 5.08 -31.04 16.73
C SER A 434 5.18 -29.84 17.66
N TRP A 435 6.39 -29.32 17.88
CA TRP A 435 6.62 -28.17 18.74
C TRP A 435 6.00 -26.88 18.18
N LEU A 436 6.03 -26.71 16.85
CA LEU A 436 5.39 -25.57 16.17
C LEU A 436 3.87 -25.67 16.27
N GLN A 437 3.31 -26.87 16.13
CA GLN A 437 1.88 -27.11 16.29
C GLN A 437 1.44 -26.82 17.72
N ASP A 438 2.22 -27.21 18.74
CA ASP A 438 1.96 -26.84 20.13
C ASP A 438 1.93 -25.32 20.30
N CYS A 439 2.81 -24.57 19.63
CA CYS A 439 2.77 -23.11 19.63
C CYS A 439 1.47 -22.56 19.00
N VAL A 440 1.00 -23.17 17.90
CA VAL A 440 -0.29 -22.79 17.26
C VAL A 440 -1.46 -23.08 18.20
N GLU A 441 -1.49 -24.25 18.85
CA GLU A 441 -2.55 -24.61 19.82
C GLU A 441 -2.56 -23.67 21.03
N LEU A 442 -1.38 -23.32 21.54
CA LEU A 442 -1.26 -22.32 22.60
C LEU A 442 -1.78 -20.96 22.16
N LEU A 443 -1.55 -20.53 20.92
CA LEU A 443 -2.09 -19.28 20.38
C LEU A 443 -3.60 -19.32 20.16
N ARG A 444 -4.16 -20.48 19.81
CA ARG A 444 -5.61 -20.70 19.73
C ARG A 444 -6.28 -20.55 21.10
N ALA A 445 -5.65 -21.07 22.15
CA ALA A 445 -6.16 -20.99 23.52
C ALA A 445 -5.89 -19.62 24.17
N THR A 446 -4.67 -19.10 24.01
CA THR A 446 -4.17 -17.86 24.59
C THR A 446 -3.48 -17.06 23.50
N PRO A 447 -4.07 -15.95 22.99
CA PRO A 447 -3.52 -15.20 21.86
C PRO A 447 -2.22 -14.41 22.12
N GLN A 448 -1.44 -14.83 23.12
CA GLN A 448 -0.16 -14.26 23.51
C GLN A 448 0.81 -15.38 23.89
N LEU A 449 1.95 -15.44 23.20
CA LEU A 449 2.98 -16.47 23.38
C LEU A 449 4.35 -15.81 23.54
N ILE A 450 5.18 -16.30 24.46
CA ILE A 450 6.56 -15.85 24.65
C ILE A 450 7.51 -16.99 24.38
N PHE A 451 8.43 -16.78 23.44
CA PHE A 451 9.61 -17.60 23.28
C PHE A 451 10.71 -17.14 24.22
N HIS A 452 11.18 -18.04 25.07
CA HIS A 452 12.24 -17.74 26.02
C HIS A 452 13.38 -18.74 25.94
N GLY A 453 14.58 -18.30 26.31
CA GLY A 453 15.75 -19.16 26.38
C GLY A 453 17.06 -18.38 26.24
N PRO A 454 18.18 -19.09 26.25
CA PRO A 454 19.52 -18.51 26.14
C PRO A 454 19.71 -17.66 24.86
N PRO A 455 20.68 -16.75 24.82
CA PRO A 455 20.98 -15.98 23.60
C PRO A 455 21.41 -16.90 22.45
N GLY A 456 21.09 -16.48 21.22
CA GLY A 456 21.48 -17.20 20.01
C GLY A 456 20.66 -18.46 19.68
N THR A 457 19.53 -18.70 20.36
CA THR A 457 18.64 -19.85 20.08
C THR A 457 17.59 -19.59 19.00
N GLY A 458 17.72 -18.51 18.24
CA GLY A 458 16.82 -18.21 17.11
C GLY A 458 15.40 -17.76 17.51
N LYS A 459 15.18 -17.28 18.74
CA LYS A 459 13.83 -16.88 19.24
C LYS A 459 13.13 -15.86 18.33
N THR A 460 13.81 -14.78 17.95
CA THR A 460 13.27 -13.72 17.10
C THR A 460 13.06 -14.20 15.67
N TYR A 461 13.97 -15.03 15.16
CA TYR A 461 13.83 -15.67 13.86
C TYR A 461 12.60 -16.59 13.82
N THR A 462 12.45 -17.46 14.82
CA THR A 462 11.31 -18.36 15.00
C THR A 462 9.99 -17.59 15.15
N ALA A 463 9.97 -16.52 15.95
CA ALA A 463 8.80 -15.65 16.09
C ALA A 463 8.36 -15.02 14.77
N LEU A 464 9.31 -14.51 13.99
CA LEU A 464 8.99 -13.90 12.69
C LEU A 464 8.54 -14.94 11.67
N ALA A 465 9.19 -16.11 11.62
CA ALA A 465 8.80 -17.20 10.73
C ALA A 465 7.38 -17.69 11.04
N LEU A 466 7.09 -17.98 12.31
CA LEU A 466 5.75 -18.36 12.75
C LEU A 466 4.74 -17.24 12.48
N ALA A 467 5.06 -15.98 12.80
CA ALA A 467 4.16 -14.85 12.52
C ALA A 467 3.78 -14.73 11.04
N ARG A 468 4.78 -14.88 10.15
CA ARG A 468 4.57 -14.83 8.69
C ARG A 468 3.73 -16.00 8.21
N HIS A 469 4.00 -17.20 8.72
CA HIS A 469 3.19 -18.39 8.46
C HIS A 469 1.72 -18.18 8.84
N LEU A 470 1.47 -17.73 10.07
CA LEU A 470 0.12 -17.49 10.58
C LEU A 470 -0.64 -16.41 9.79
N ALA A 471 0.06 -15.37 9.32
CA ALA A 471 -0.52 -14.29 8.52
C ALA A 471 -0.66 -14.62 7.02
N GLY A 472 -0.05 -15.72 6.55
CA GLY A 472 -0.09 -16.19 5.18
C GLY A 472 0.33 -15.13 4.15
N ALA A 473 -0.44 -15.03 3.05
CA ALA A 473 -0.19 -14.08 1.96
C ALA A 473 -0.22 -12.61 2.40
N SER A 474 -0.88 -12.28 3.52
CA SER A 474 -0.93 -10.91 4.06
C SER A 474 0.24 -10.57 4.98
N SER A 475 1.23 -11.47 5.15
CA SER A 475 2.32 -11.32 6.13
C SER A 475 3.10 -10.00 6.03
N ALA A 476 3.32 -9.48 4.82
CA ALA A 476 4.00 -8.19 4.61
C ALA A 476 3.28 -6.99 5.25
N THR A 477 1.95 -7.07 5.39
CA THR A 477 1.12 -6.00 5.96
C THR A 477 0.68 -6.28 7.38
N ASN A 478 0.42 -7.55 7.70
CA ASN A 478 -0.24 -7.96 8.96
C ASN A 478 0.74 -8.36 10.07
N VAL A 479 2.04 -8.46 9.75
CA VAL A 479 3.09 -8.70 10.75
C VAL A 479 3.85 -7.40 11.04
N ARG A 480 4.01 -7.08 12.32
CA ARG A 480 4.83 -5.94 12.77
C ARG A 480 5.81 -6.42 13.83
N LEU A 481 7.06 -5.97 13.73
CA LEU A 481 8.10 -6.18 14.72
C LEU A 481 8.34 -4.88 15.48
N VAL A 482 8.39 -4.97 16.81
CA VAL A 482 8.84 -3.91 17.71
C VAL A 482 9.84 -4.50 18.68
N GLN A 483 10.79 -3.70 19.14
CA GLN A 483 11.75 -4.10 20.17
C GLN A 483 11.55 -3.24 21.41
N PHE A 484 11.47 -3.88 22.58
CA PHE A 484 11.38 -3.14 23.85
C PHE A 484 12.75 -2.78 24.38
N HIS A 485 12.84 -1.57 24.92
CA HIS A 485 14.01 -1.06 25.61
C HIS A 485 13.57 -0.38 26.92
N PRO A 486 14.47 -0.12 27.89
CA PRO A 486 14.08 0.43 29.20
C PRO A 486 13.30 1.74 29.16
N ALA A 487 13.54 2.58 28.15
CA ALA A 487 12.83 3.85 27.95
C ALA A 487 11.50 3.72 27.17
N TYR A 488 11.10 2.50 26.74
CA TYR A 488 9.91 2.30 25.92
C TYR A 488 8.65 2.47 26.79
N ALA A 489 7.69 3.27 26.32
CA ALA A 489 6.53 3.66 27.10
C ALA A 489 5.20 3.38 26.38
N TYR A 490 4.09 3.56 27.09
CA TYR A 490 2.74 3.42 26.54
C TYR A 490 2.54 4.32 25.31
N GLU A 491 3.08 5.54 25.38
CA GLU A 491 2.95 6.55 24.36
C GLU A 491 3.63 6.18 23.03
N ASP A 492 4.66 5.35 23.09
CA ASP A 492 5.35 4.82 21.90
C ASP A 492 4.67 3.56 21.38
N PHE A 493 4.15 2.73 22.29
CA PHE A 493 3.58 1.43 21.98
C PHE A 493 2.17 1.51 21.41
N PHE A 494 1.32 2.34 22.02
CA PHE A 494 -0.11 2.36 21.76
C PHE A 494 -0.60 3.71 21.25
N GLU A 495 -0.58 4.76 22.05
CA GLU A 495 -0.85 6.12 21.58
C GLU A 495 -0.33 7.18 22.54
N GLY A 496 0.13 8.30 21.99
CA GLY A 496 0.72 9.35 22.81
C GLY A 496 0.68 10.70 22.13
N ILE A 497 0.65 11.75 22.94
CA ILE A 497 0.73 13.11 22.45
C ILE A 497 2.19 13.41 22.05
N ARG A 498 2.38 13.91 20.83
CA ARG A 498 3.70 14.29 20.30
C ARG A 498 3.68 15.74 19.84
N PRO A 499 4.69 16.54 20.22
CA PRO A 499 4.77 17.91 19.78
C PRO A 499 5.16 17.98 18.30
N ARG A 500 4.46 18.82 17.56
CA ARG A 500 4.80 19.21 16.20
C ARG A 500 5.22 20.67 16.23
N LEU A 501 6.38 20.99 15.66
CA LEU A 501 6.77 22.38 15.47
C LEU A 501 5.80 23.03 14.49
N GLY A 502 4.99 23.96 14.99
CA GLY A 502 4.22 24.87 14.16
C GLY A 502 5.16 25.96 13.65
N GLY A 503 5.36 26.01 12.33
CA GLY A 503 5.90 27.22 11.69
C GLY A 503 4.87 28.34 11.87
N GLY A 504 5.09 29.21 12.84
CA GLY A 504 4.25 30.38 13.07
C GLY A 504 4.50 31.47 12.02
N GLN A 505 3.41 32.11 11.61
CA GLN A 505 3.38 33.41 10.95
C GLN A 505 4.09 34.45 11.82
N ASP A 506 4.70 35.45 11.17
CA ASP A 506 5.47 36.57 11.73
C ASP A 506 6.92 36.25 12.15
N GLY A 507 7.85 36.77 11.33
CA GLY A 507 9.30 36.74 11.57
C GLY A 507 9.79 37.59 12.75
N ALA A 508 9.18 37.46 13.93
CA ALA A 508 9.70 38.01 15.18
C ALA A 508 9.50 37.02 16.35
N THR A 509 10.50 36.16 16.57
CA THR A 509 10.80 35.45 17.83
C THR A 509 9.68 34.61 18.48
N GLY A 510 9.59 33.32 18.12
CA GLY A 510 8.96 32.27 18.94
C GLY A 510 8.19 31.20 18.16
N GLY A 511 8.82 30.06 17.84
CA GLY A 511 8.16 28.90 17.22
C GLY A 511 7.10 28.28 18.13
N GLY A 512 5.83 28.26 17.68
CA GLY A 512 4.72 27.68 18.44
C GLY A 512 4.71 26.16 18.39
N LEU A 513 4.47 25.51 19.52
CA LEU A 513 4.38 24.05 19.64
C LEU A 513 2.91 23.61 19.46
N ALA A 514 2.60 22.82 18.43
CA ALA A 514 1.34 22.10 18.31
C ALA A 514 1.48 20.69 18.90
N TYR A 515 0.38 20.03 19.26
CA TYR A 515 0.40 18.70 19.84
C TYR A 515 -0.57 17.78 19.09
N ASP A 516 -0.06 16.66 18.57
CA ASP A 516 -0.87 15.64 17.92
C ASP A 516 -0.96 14.39 18.76
N LEU A 517 -2.12 13.74 18.74
CA LEU A 517 -2.21 12.36 19.19
C LEU A 517 -1.69 11.43 18.08
N VAL A 518 -0.58 10.75 18.35
CA VAL A 518 0.05 9.81 17.41
C VAL A 518 -0.22 8.38 17.87
N ARG A 519 -0.68 7.55 16.93
CA ARG A 519 -0.90 6.11 17.17
C ARG A 519 0.41 5.33 17.07
N GLY A 520 0.69 4.54 18.08
CA GLY A 520 1.79 3.59 18.15
C GLY A 520 1.54 2.30 17.36
N PRO A 521 2.53 1.39 17.31
CA PRO A 521 2.48 0.17 16.52
C PRO A 521 1.29 -0.74 16.85
N LEU A 522 1.01 -0.99 18.13
CA LEU A 522 -0.10 -1.88 18.52
C LEU A 522 -1.45 -1.27 18.13
N ARG A 523 -1.64 0.05 18.30
CA ARG A 523 -2.91 0.71 17.96
C ARG A 523 -3.17 0.68 16.45
N LYS A 524 -2.15 0.96 15.64
CA LYS A 524 -2.26 0.89 14.17
C LYS A 524 -2.65 -0.53 13.72
N LEU A 525 -1.97 -1.54 14.26
CA LEU A 525 -2.24 -2.94 13.91
C LEU A 525 -3.64 -3.38 14.36
N ALA A 526 -4.08 -2.96 15.56
CA ALA A 526 -5.42 -3.24 16.05
C ALA A 526 -6.52 -2.59 15.19
N ASP A 527 -6.34 -1.33 14.77
CA ASP A 527 -7.30 -0.66 13.89
C ASP A 527 -7.40 -1.35 12.51
N GLU A 528 -6.30 -1.94 12.01
CA GLU A 528 -6.30 -2.72 10.78
C GLU A 528 -6.98 -4.09 10.98
N ALA A 529 -6.70 -4.76 12.09
CA ALA A 529 -7.30 -6.04 12.45
C ALA A 529 -8.82 -5.96 12.61
N GLU A 530 -9.34 -4.88 13.21
CA GLU A 530 -10.78 -4.65 13.35
C GLU A 530 -11.46 -4.45 11.98
N ARG A 531 -10.77 -3.86 11.00
CA ARG A 531 -11.30 -3.65 9.63
C ARG A 531 -11.24 -4.92 8.77
N ARG A 532 -10.35 -5.86 9.11
CA ARG A 532 -10.10 -7.09 8.37
C ARG A 532 -10.24 -8.32 9.29
N PRO A 533 -11.45 -8.60 9.81
CA PRO A 533 -11.68 -9.56 10.90
C PRO A 533 -11.37 -11.02 10.54
N ALA A 534 -11.24 -11.32 9.25
CA ALA A 534 -10.97 -12.66 8.75
C ALA A 534 -9.48 -12.94 8.51
N GLU A 535 -8.64 -11.90 8.61
CA GLU A 535 -7.19 -12.02 8.45
C GLU A 535 -6.51 -12.09 9.82
N VAL A 536 -5.38 -12.80 9.88
CA VAL A 536 -4.56 -12.92 11.09
C VAL A 536 -3.56 -11.78 11.15
N PHE A 537 -3.46 -11.13 12.30
CA PHE A 537 -2.51 -10.07 12.59
C PHE A 537 -1.58 -10.47 13.72
N VAL A 538 -0.29 -10.23 13.57
CA VAL A 538 0.71 -10.64 14.57
C VAL A 538 1.64 -9.48 14.88
N LEU A 539 1.70 -9.11 16.16
CA LEU A 539 2.72 -8.20 16.66
C LEU A 539 3.81 -9.03 17.34
N VAL A 540 5.02 -8.98 16.78
CA VAL A 540 6.22 -9.56 17.38
C VAL A 540 6.89 -8.49 18.23
N VAL A 541 7.09 -8.79 19.52
CA VAL A 541 7.72 -7.94 20.53
C VAL A 541 9.04 -8.59 20.92
N ASP A 542 10.12 -8.07 20.35
CA ASP A 542 11.47 -8.51 20.66
C ASP A 542 11.94 -7.93 22.00
N GLU A 543 12.68 -8.74 22.76
CA GLU A 543 13.20 -8.37 24.09
C GLU A 543 12.12 -7.85 25.04
N ILE A 544 10.97 -8.55 25.08
CA ILE A 544 9.76 -8.14 25.79
C ILE A 544 10.02 -7.83 27.27
N ASN A 545 10.98 -8.51 27.89
CA ASN A 545 11.33 -8.31 29.28
C ASN A 545 12.05 -6.97 29.53
N ARG A 546 12.77 -6.39 28.56
CA ARG A 546 13.57 -5.16 28.74
C ARG A 546 12.76 -3.89 29.01
N GLY A 547 11.44 -3.95 28.80
CA GLY A 547 10.50 -2.87 29.13
C GLY A 547 9.68 -3.16 30.39
N HIS A 548 9.19 -2.11 31.04
CA HIS A 548 8.26 -2.28 32.16
C HIS A 548 6.85 -2.61 31.64
N LEU A 549 6.56 -3.89 31.40
CA LEU A 549 5.35 -4.37 30.72
C LEU A 549 4.04 -3.77 31.24
N ALA A 550 3.82 -3.76 32.55
CA ALA A 550 2.59 -3.19 33.12
C ALA A 550 2.41 -1.69 32.77
N LYS A 551 3.50 -0.94 32.63
CA LYS A 551 3.48 0.48 32.27
C LYS A 551 3.28 0.66 30.77
N ILE A 552 3.91 -0.19 29.95
CA ILE A 552 3.81 -0.14 28.48
C ILE A 552 2.39 -0.50 28.02
N PHE A 553 1.79 -1.55 28.59
CA PHE A 553 0.45 -1.98 28.22
C PHE A 553 -0.66 -1.12 28.84
N GLY A 554 -0.41 -0.43 29.96
CA GLY A 554 -1.40 0.46 30.59
C GLY A 554 -2.74 -0.24 30.83
N GLU A 555 -3.83 0.36 30.35
CA GLU A 555 -5.18 -0.18 30.40
C GLU A 555 -5.40 -1.44 29.55
N LEU A 556 -4.57 -1.65 28.51
CA LEU A 556 -4.63 -2.84 27.64
C LEU A 556 -4.21 -4.11 28.39
N TYR A 557 -3.52 -3.94 29.51
CA TYR A 557 -3.19 -5.01 30.44
C TYR A 557 -4.41 -5.87 30.80
N PHE A 558 -5.57 -5.24 30.97
CA PHE A 558 -6.84 -5.92 31.21
C PHE A 558 -7.33 -6.68 29.96
N LEU A 559 -7.20 -6.07 28.79
CA LEU A 559 -7.68 -6.63 27.51
C LEU A 559 -6.88 -7.85 27.02
N LEU A 560 -5.68 -8.10 27.54
CA LEU A 560 -4.94 -9.32 27.22
C LEU A 560 -5.69 -10.57 27.68
N GLU A 561 -6.43 -10.47 28.79
CA GLU A 561 -7.22 -11.56 29.38
C GLU A 561 -8.70 -11.45 28.96
N TYR A 562 -9.27 -10.25 28.99
CA TYR A 562 -10.68 -9.99 28.69
C TYR A 562 -10.87 -9.35 27.32
N ARG A 563 -10.48 -10.07 26.24
CA ARG A 563 -10.49 -9.55 24.86
C ARG A 563 -11.87 -9.18 24.30
N ASN A 564 -12.96 -9.64 24.93
CA ASN A 564 -14.32 -9.27 24.53
C ASN A 564 -14.83 -7.98 25.21
N GLU A 565 -14.13 -7.52 26.23
CA GLU A 565 -14.49 -6.31 26.97
C GLU A 565 -13.94 -5.06 26.30
N ARG A 566 -14.45 -3.90 26.74
CA ARG A 566 -14.01 -2.59 26.30
C ARG A 566 -13.47 -1.77 27.46
N VAL A 567 -12.42 -1.01 27.21
CA VAL A 567 -11.84 -0.06 28.17
C VAL A 567 -11.80 1.34 27.56
N HIS A 568 -11.98 2.37 28.36
CA HIS A 568 -11.74 3.74 27.91
C HIS A 568 -10.24 4.03 27.93
N LEU A 569 -9.78 4.71 26.88
CA LEU A 569 -8.36 4.99 26.70
C LEU A 569 -7.94 6.26 27.44
N LEU A 570 -6.69 6.30 27.90
CA LEU A 570 -6.16 7.43 28.66
C LEU A 570 -6.22 8.76 27.90
N TYR A 571 -6.06 8.74 26.58
CA TYR A 571 -6.10 9.93 25.72
C TYR A 571 -7.46 10.16 25.04
N GLY A 572 -8.48 9.35 25.33
CA GLY A 572 -9.84 9.53 24.82
C GLY A 572 -9.99 9.38 23.30
N SER A 573 -9.08 8.62 22.65
CA SER A 573 -9.10 8.37 21.20
C SER A 573 -10.14 7.32 20.77
N ASP A 574 -10.91 6.81 21.72
CA ASP A 574 -11.96 5.80 21.57
C ASP A 574 -13.32 6.40 21.19
N ASP A 575 -13.40 7.72 20.96
CA ASP A 575 -14.63 8.45 20.61
C ASP A 575 -15.80 8.19 21.58
N GLY A 576 -15.49 7.85 22.84
CA GLY A 576 -16.46 7.49 23.88
C GLY A 576 -17.09 6.09 23.73
N ARG A 577 -16.65 5.27 22.76
CA ARG A 577 -17.18 3.92 22.49
C ARG A 577 -16.42 2.79 23.19
N GLY A 578 -15.28 3.10 23.82
CA GLY A 578 -14.35 2.15 24.40
C GLY A 578 -13.52 1.40 23.35
N PHE A 579 -12.28 1.08 23.70
CA PHE A 579 -11.35 0.28 22.91
C PHE A 579 -11.35 -1.18 23.35
N ARG A 580 -11.17 -2.07 22.37
CA ARG A 580 -11.08 -3.53 22.54
C ARG A 580 -9.89 -4.03 21.73
N LEU A 581 -9.18 -5.05 22.22
CA LEU A 581 -8.19 -5.77 21.42
C LEU A 581 -8.91 -6.71 20.44
N PRO A 582 -8.69 -6.59 19.13
CA PRO A 582 -9.33 -7.45 18.15
C PRO A 582 -9.00 -8.94 18.39
N PRO A 583 -9.97 -9.85 18.20
CA PRO A 583 -9.78 -11.28 18.45
C PRO A 583 -8.80 -11.94 17.48
N ASN A 584 -8.60 -11.35 16.31
CA ASN A 584 -7.68 -11.79 15.26
C ASN A 584 -6.26 -11.18 15.36
N LEU A 585 -5.94 -10.52 16.49
CA LEU A 585 -4.62 -9.95 16.76
C LEU A 585 -3.86 -10.79 17.80
N TYR A 586 -2.72 -11.32 17.42
CA TYR A 586 -1.87 -12.19 18.24
C TYR A 586 -0.58 -11.49 18.63
N LEU A 587 -0.06 -11.80 19.82
CA LEU A 587 1.19 -11.25 20.33
C LEU A 587 2.23 -12.38 20.45
N LEU A 588 3.37 -12.22 19.80
CA LEU A 588 4.55 -13.07 19.99
C LEU A 588 5.63 -12.26 20.68
N GLY A 589 6.11 -12.71 21.84
CA GLY A 589 7.22 -12.09 22.55
C GLY A 589 8.48 -12.94 22.46
N THR A 590 9.65 -12.30 22.48
CA THR A 590 10.92 -13.00 22.70
C THR A 590 11.54 -12.52 24.01
N MET A 591 12.17 -13.43 24.75
CA MET A 591 12.75 -13.13 26.06
C MET A 591 14.09 -13.86 26.22
N ASN A 592 15.15 -13.11 26.49
CA ASN A 592 16.42 -13.69 26.93
C ASN A 592 16.35 -14.03 28.43
N THR A 593 16.72 -15.26 28.79
CA THR A 593 16.73 -15.74 30.18
C THR A 593 17.94 -15.25 30.99
N VAL A 594 19.03 -14.89 30.31
CA VAL A 594 20.32 -14.49 30.93
C VAL A 594 20.33 -13.03 31.39
N ASP A 595 19.47 -12.16 30.84
CA ASP A 595 19.54 -10.71 31.11
C ASP A 595 19.19 -10.40 32.58
N ARG A 596 20.21 -10.36 33.45
CA ARG A 596 20.12 -10.07 34.89
C ARG A 596 19.72 -8.62 35.21
N SER A 597 19.70 -7.73 34.22
CA SER A 597 19.45 -6.28 34.33
C SER A 597 17.97 -5.90 34.14
N VAL A 598 17.07 -6.88 34.08
CA VAL A 598 15.73 -6.69 33.53
C VAL A 598 14.63 -6.62 34.60
N ALA A 599 13.59 -5.83 34.32
CA ALA A 599 12.39 -5.81 35.16
C ALA A 599 11.77 -7.21 35.19
N TYR A 600 11.64 -7.80 36.38
CA TYR A 600 10.95 -9.08 36.55
C TYR A 600 9.54 -8.98 35.95
N MET A 601 9.22 -9.88 35.02
CA MET A 601 7.86 -9.99 34.53
C MET A 601 6.98 -10.40 35.71
N ASP A 602 6.02 -9.54 36.04
CA ASP A 602 5.15 -9.76 37.20
C ASP A 602 4.34 -11.07 37.03
N ALA A 603 3.91 -11.65 38.15
CA ALA A 603 3.15 -12.90 38.15
C ALA A 603 1.84 -12.81 37.34
N ALA A 604 1.29 -11.60 37.20
CA ALA A 604 0.05 -11.34 36.50
C ALA A 604 0.23 -11.14 34.98
N MET A 605 1.44 -10.88 34.49
CA MET A 605 1.83 -11.04 33.09
C MET A 605 2.13 -12.49 32.79
N ARG A 606 2.86 -13.18 33.68
CA ARG A 606 3.16 -14.60 33.48
C ARG A 606 1.92 -15.49 33.33
N ARG A 607 0.79 -15.12 33.95
CA ARG A 607 -0.49 -15.85 33.78
C ARG A 607 -1.22 -15.57 32.45
N ARG A 608 -0.82 -14.56 31.69
CA ARG A 608 -1.53 -14.08 30.47
C ARG A 608 -0.77 -14.35 29.19
N PHE A 609 0.44 -14.87 29.31
CA PHE A 609 1.24 -15.34 28.19
C PHE A 609 1.47 -16.84 28.40
N SER A 610 1.37 -17.59 27.32
CA SER A 610 1.96 -18.92 27.26
C SER A 610 3.47 -18.80 27.04
N PHE A 611 4.23 -19.76 27.57
CA PHE A 611 5.69 -19.74 27.52
C PHE A 611 6.18 -21.00 26.81
N MET A 612 7.02 -20.80 25.80
CA MET A 612 7.67 -21.88 25.06
C MET A 612 9.18 -21.68 25.11
N GLU A 613 9.88 -22.71 25.55
CA GLU A 613 11.33 -22.70 25.71
C GLU A 613 12.01 -23.04 24.37
N LEU A 614 13.01 -22.23 24.01
CA LEU A 614 13.97 -22.50 22.93
C LEU A 614 15.36 -22.61 23.56
N HIS A 615 15.77 -23.84 23.88
CA HIS A 615 16.98 -24.16 24.63
C HIS A 615 17.85 -25.20 23.90
N PRO A 616 19.18 -25.00 23.77
CA PRO A 616 20.05 -25.89 22.98
C PRO A 616 20.02 -27.37 23.38
N ASP A 617 19.93 -27.66 24.68
CA ASP A 617 19.92 -29.04 25.20
C ASP A 617 18.60 -29.82 24.89
N THR A 618 17.57 -29.19 24.34
CA THR A 618 16.25 -29.82 24.11
C THR A 618 15.68 -29.50 22.73
N GLN A 619 14.86 -30.40 22.18
CA GLN A 619 14.08 -30.07 20.99
C GLN A 619 13.17 -28.85 21.25
N PRO A 620 12.98 -27.96 20.26
CA PRO A 620 13.36 -28.15 18.85
C PRO A 620 14.75 -27.61 18.51
N VAL A 621 15.49 -27.00 19.45
CA VAL A 621 16.78 -26.33 19.15
C VAL A 621 17.94 -27.31 19.09
N SER A 622 17.89 -28.39 19.87
CA SER A 622 18.86 -29.48 19.79
C SER A 622 18.90 -30.06 18.37
N GLY A 623 20.08 -30.07 17.76
CA GLY A 623 20.29 -30.55 16.39
C GLY A 623 20.02 -29.54 15.27
N VAL A 624 19.59 -28.30 15.57
CA VAL A 624 19.35 -27.26 14.54
C VAL A 624 20.61 -26.93 13.75
N LEU A 625 21.75 -26.79 14.42
CA LEU A 625 23.02 -26.47 13.74
C LEU A 625 23.45 -27.60 12.82
N ASP A 626 23.33 -28.84 13.27
CA ASP A 626 23.63 -30.04 12.49
C ASP A 626 22.73 -30.14 11.25
N SER A 627 21.42 -29.97 11.44
CA SER A 627 20.43 -29.95 10.34
C SER A 627 20.68 -28.81 9.34
N TRP A 628 21.14 -27.65 9.83
CA TRP A 628 21.51 -26.53 8.96
C TRP A 628 22.79 -26.81 8.16
N LEU A 629 23.82 -27.40 8.79
CA LEU A 629 25.07 -27.78 8.12
C LEU A 629 24.82 -28.83 7.03
N SER A 630 24.04 -29.86 7.34
CA SER A 630 23.66 -30.90 6.39
C SER A 630 22.96 -30.31 5.15
N LYS A 631 22.00 -29.40 5.35
CA LYS A 631 21.32 -28.70 4.24
C LYS A 631 22.28 -27.83 3.42
N GLN A 632 23.18 -27.12 4.08
CA GLN A 632 24.20 -26.30 3.39
C GLN A 632 25.17 -27.13 2.55
N ALA A 633 25.50 -28.34 3.00
CA ALA A 633 26.33 -29.28 2.25
C ALA A 633 25.58 -29.82 1.02
N GLU A 634 24.31 -30.18 1.18
CA GLU A 634 23.43 -30.60 0.08
C GLU A 634 23.32 -29.52 -1.01
N GLU A 635 23.12 -28.26 -0.62
CA GLU A 635 23.07 -27.11 -1.55
C GLU A 635 24.39 -26.89 -2.32
N ARG A 636 25.53 -27.31 -1.76
CA ARG A 636 26.85 -27.29 -2.40
C ARG A 636 27.12 -28.53 -3.26
N GLY A 637 26.23 -29.52 -3.23
CA GLY A 637 26.40 -30.80 -3.92
C GLY A 637 27.38 -31.76 -3.23
N GLU A 638 27.59 -31.60 -1.93
CA GLU A 638 28.37 -32.51 -1.09
C GLU A 638 27.53 -33.73 -0.68
N ASP A 639 28.18 -34.83 -0.28
CA ASP A 639 27.50 -36.05 0.16
C ASP A 639 26.84 -35.82 1.54
N PRO A 640 25.51 -35.97 1.67
CA PRO A 640 24.80 -35.78 2.94
C PRO A 640 25.27 -36.71 4.07
N ASP A 641 25.91 -37.84 3.74
CA ASP A 641 26.45 -38.78 4.73
C ASP A 641 27.91 -38.44 5.14
N SER A 642 28.51 -37.36 4.59
CA SER A 642 29.93 -37.04 4.76
C SER A 642 30.23 -35.53 4.89
N TYR A 643 29.27 -34.71 5.32
CA TYR A 643 29.50 -33.28 5.58
C TYR A 643 30.33 -33.03 6.86
N ASP A 644 30.93 -31.84 6.95
CA ASP A 644 31.67 -31.41 8.15
C ASP A 644 30.73 -30.99 9.28
N ASP A 645 30.57 -31.85 10.28
CA ASP A 645 29.77 -31.63 11.49
C ASP A 645 30.57 -30.99 12.65
N SER A 646 31.83 -30.61 12.42
CA SER A 646 32.76 -30.14 13.45
C SER A 646 32.19 -28.97 14.28
N HIS A 647 31.49 -28.03 13.64
CA HIS A 647 30.88 -26.88 14.33
C HIS A 647 29.74 -27.31 15.28
N ALA A 648 28.93 -28.29 14.89
CA ALA A 648 27.87 -28.83 15.75
C ALA A 648 28.47 -29.53 16.98
N ARG A 649 29.48 -30.37 16.76
CA ARG A 649 30.18 -31.07 17.84
C ARG A 649 30.88 -30.12 18.81
N LEU A 650 31.47 -29.03 18.29
CA LEU A 650 32.09 -27.99 19.11
C LEU A 650 31.07 -27.23 19.97
N LEU A 651 29.91 -26.88 19.40
CA LEU A 651 28.83 -26.24 20.13
C LEU A 651 28.32 -27.12 21.28
N ASP A 652 28.08 -28.40 20.98
CA ASP A 652 27.62 -29.37 21.98
C ASP A 652 28.62 -29.53 23.12
N GLU A 653 29.92 -29.59 22.80
CA GLU A 653 30.97 -29.70 23.82
C GLU A 653 31.08 -28.44 24.69
N ILE A 654 30.98 -27.24 24.13
CA ILE A 654 30.92 -25.99 24.93
C ILE A 654 29.73 -26.05 25.90
N ASN A 655 28.55 -26.41 25.39
CA ASN A 655 27.33 -26.46 26.20
C ASN A 655 27.42 -27.54 27.28
N ARG A 656 28.06 -28.68 27.00
CA ARG A 656 28.37 -29.73 27.98
C ARG A 656 29.30 -29.22 29.09
N LEU A 657 30.37 -28.52 28.74
CA LEU A 657 31.32 -27.93 29.70
C LEU A 657 30.65 -26.87 30.60
N ILE A 658 29.80 -26.01 30.02
CA ILE A 658 29.01 -25.04 30.78
C ILE A 658 28.07 -25.75 31.77
N ALA A 659 27.39 -26.81 31.31
CA ALA A 659 26.48 -27.59 32.15
C ALA A 659 27.18 -28.24 33.35
N ASP A 660 28.39 -28.77 33.14
CA ASP A 660 29.23 -29.37 34.19
C ASP A 660 29.73 -28.33 35.20
N GLY A 661 30.09 -27.13 34.73
CA GLY A 661 30.61 -26.04 35.57
C GLY A 661 29.54 -25.38 36.44
N SER A 662 28.28 -25.36 35.99
CA SER A 662 27.13 -24.83 36.75
C SER A 662 25.93 -25.79 36.74
N PRO A 663 26.01 -26.92 37.49
CA PRO A 663 24.95 -27.91 37.50
C PRO A 663 23.63 -27.32 38.02
N GLY A 664 22.62 -27.28 37.14
CA GLY A 664 21.28 -26.76 37.45
C GLY A 664 20.99 -25.36 36.92
N ASP A 665 21.98 -24.62 36.41
CA ASP A 665 21.73 -23.39 35.67
C ASP A 665 21.50 -23.69 34.18
N ARG A 666 20.23 -23.64 33.79
CA ARG A 666 19.78 -23.75 32.39
C ARG A 666 19.60 -22.38 31.72
N SER A 667 19.89 -21.29 32.45
CA SER A 667 19.65 -19.94 31.94
C SER A 667 20.66 -19.60 30.85
N PHE A 668 21.86 -20.17 30.91
CA PHE A 668 22.98 -19.89 30.02
C PHE A 668 23.44 -21.15 29.26
N ARG A 669 23.29 -21.09 27.93
CA ARG A 669 23.90 -21.98 26.93
C ARG A 669 24.21 -21.13 25.70
N VAL A 670 25.19 -21.55 24.92
CA VAL A 670 25.49 -20.95 23.63
C VAL A 670 24.48 -21.50 22.63
N GLY A 671 23.76 -20.62 21.93
CA GLY A 671 22.82 -21.03 20.90
C GLY A 671 23.48 -21.27 19.53
N PRO A 672 22.82 -22.02 18.63
CA PRO A 672 23.37 -22.36 17.32
C PRO A 672 23.60 -21.17 16.39
N SER A 673 22.91 -20.03 16.58
CA SER A 673 22.99 -18.91 15.64
C SER A 673 24.39 -18.29 15.53
N TYR A 674 25.25 -18.44 16.55
CA TYR A 674 26.64 -17.99 16.47
C TYR A 674 27.43 -18.74 15.38
N PHE A 675 27.04 -19.97 15.05
CA PHE A 675 27.69 -20.79 14.03
C PHE A 675 26.95 -20.74 12.68
N MET A 676 25.71 -20.22 12.63
CA MET A 676 24.91 -20.09 11.41
C MET A 676 25.14 -18.74 10.72
N GLN A 677 26.39 -18.40 10.43
CA GLN A 677 26.77 -17.15 9.77
C GLN A 677 28.03 -17.35 8.91
N ASP A 678 28.19 -16.56 7.86
CA ASP A 678 29.34 -16.65 6.95
C ASP A 678 30.68 -16.52 7.68
N LEU A 679 30.74 -15.73 8.76
CA LEU A 679 31.96 -15.58 9.58
C LEU A 679 32.49 -16.92 10.11
N ALA A 680 31.61 -17.90 10.33
CA ALA A 680 31.96 -19.22 10.83
C ALA A 680 32.52 -20.16 9.73
N HIS A 681 32.30 -19.83 8.46
CA HIS A 681 32.52 -20.75 7.33
C HIS A 681 33.35 -20.18 6.18
N ALA A 682 33.43 -18.86 6.03
CA ALA A 682 34.00 -18.19 4.88
C ALA A 682 35.49 -17.83 5.08
N GLY A 683 36.34 -18.46 4.26
CA GLY A 683 37.77 -18.19 4.15
C GLY A 683 38.64 -18.81 5.24
N ASP A 684 39.94 -18.87 4.99
CA ASP A 684 40.89 -19.49 5.92
C ASP A 684 40.84 -18.81 7.29
N GLY A 685 40.83 -19.60 8.35
CA GLY A 685 40.76 -19.10 9.73
C GLY A 685 39.37 -18.61 10.19
N ALA A 686 38.29 -18.96 9.47
CA ALA A 686 36.93 -18.51 9.79
C ALA A 686 36.50 -18.89 11.22
N LEU A 687 36.69 -20.16 11.59
CA LEU A 687 36.33 -20.66 12.91
C LEU A 687 37.17 -20.02 14.02
N GLU A 688 38.47 -19.82 13.80
CA GLU A 688 39.39 -19.14 14.71
C GLU A 688 38.95 -17.69 14.95
N ARG A 689 38.53 -16.99 13.89
CA ARG A 689 37.97 -15.63 13.99
C ARG A 689 36.68 -15.63 14.78
N LEU A 690 35.72 -16.53 14.48
CA LEU A 690 34.47 -16.65 15.24
C LEU A 690 34.76 -16.88 16.72
N TRP A 691 35.65 -17.84 17.01
CA TRP A 691 35.99 -18.24 18.37
C TRP A 691 36.54 -17.08 19.18
N LYS A 692 37.55 -16.39 18.63
CA LYS A 692 38.23 -15.27 19.27
C LYS A 692 37.33 -14.05 19.44
N THR A 693 36.40 -13.80 18.51
CA THR A 693 35.64 -12.53 18.48
C THR A 693 34.25 -12.62 19.08
N GLN A 694 33.64 -13.81 19.15
CA GLN A 694 32.27 -13.98 19.65
C GLN A 694 32.17 -15.00 20.79
N ILE A 695 32.76 -16.20 20.64
CA ILE A 695 32.60 -17.29 21.61
C ILE A 695 33.38 -17.00 22.90
N ILE A 696 34.69 -16.73 22.81
CA ILE A 696 35.52 -16.45 23.99
C ILE A 696 35.01 -15.22 24.78
N PRO A 697 34.69 -14.07 24.14
CA PRO A 697 34.10 -12.94 24.86
C PRO A 697 32.79 -13.27 25.58
N LEU A 698 31.88 -14.02 24.94
CA LEU A 698 30.62 -14.46 25.53
C LEU A 698 30.84 -15.32 26.78
N LEU A 699 31.76 -16.28 26.71
CA LEU A 699 32.12 -17.15 27.84
C LEU A 699 32.86 -16.38 28.95
N THR A 700 33.65 -15.37 28.58
CA THR A 700 34.31 -14.46 29.54
C THR A 700 33.30 -13.65 30.34
N GLU A 701 32.23 -13.18 29.70
CA GLU A 701 31.14 -12.49 30.39
C GLU A 701 30.36 -13.44 31.31
N HIS A 702 30.11 -14.67 30.86
CA HIS A 702 29.43 -15.69 31.66
C HIS A 702 30.20 -16.03 32.95
N HIS A 703 31.50 -16.29 32.82
CA HIS A 703 32.39 -16.65 33.92
C HIS A 703 32.94 -15.43 34.69
N TRP A 704 32.34 -14.25 34.49
CA TRP A 704 32.83 -13.04 35.13
C TRP A 704 32.77 -13.13 36.66
N GLY A 705 33.95 -13.19 37.28
CA GLY A 705 34.10 -13.20 38.73
C GLY A 705 33.96 -14.58 39.39
N ASP A 706 33.84 -15.67 38.63
CA ASP A 706 33.84 -17.04 39.20
C ASP A 706 35.24 -17.68 39.23
N GLY A 707 36.23 -17.08 38.58
CA GLY A 707 37.62 -17.50 38.57
C GLY A 707 37.99 -18.54 37.51
N THR A 708 37.09 -18.85 36.58
CA THR A 708 37.35 -19.76 35.46
C THR A 708 38.33 -19.12 34.46
N ASP A 709 39.39 -19.84 34.10
CA ASP A 709 40.26 -19.47 32.99
C ASP A 709 39.58 -19.90 31.68
N VAL A 710 38.95 -18.94 31.00
CA VAL A 710 38.11 -19.19 29.82
C VAL A 710 38.94 -19.66 28.63
N GLU A 711 40.10 -19.07 28.37
CA GLU A 711 40.98 -19.46 27.26
C GLU A 711 41.54 -20.86 27.49
N PHE A 712 41.93 -21.19 28.72
CA PHE A 712 42.39 -22.54 29.06
C PHE A 712 41.27 -23.60 28.99
N THR A 713 40.05 -23.23 29.36
CA THR A 713 38.93 -24.17 29.45
C THR A 713 38.30 -24.42 28.08
N TYR A 714 38.04 -23.35 27.33
CA TYR A 714 37.26 -23.34 26.10
C TYR A 714 38.06 -22.98 24.84
N GLY A 715 39.40 -22.98 24.92
CA GLY A 715 40.26 -22.71 23.76
C GLY A 715 40.00 -23.69 22.61
N LEU A 716 39.92 -23.18 21.38
CA LEU A 716 39.54 -23.94 20.19
C LEU A 716 40.46 -25.15 19.93
N ASP A 717 41.77 -24.98 20.02
CA ASP A 717 42.75 -26.04 19.74
C ASP A 717 42.59 -27.24 20.68
N LYS A 718 42.34 -26.95 21.97
CA LYS A 718 42.10 -27.98 22.98
C LYS A 718 40.81 -28.74 22.70
N LEU A 719 39.73 -28.05 22.35
CA LEU A 719 38.45 -28.68 22.04
C LEU A 719 38.54 -29.51 20.76
N ARG A 720 39.26 -29.03 19.73
CA ARG A 720 39.56 -29.81 18.53
C ARG A 720 40.32 -31.09 18.84
N GLU A 721 41.37 -31.01 19.67
CA GLU A 721 42.13 -32.19 20.10
C GLU A 721 41.24 -33.20 20.85
N GLN A 722 40.42 -32.72 21.79
CA GLN A 722 39.51 -33.56 22.56
C GLN A 722 38.46 -34.26 21.70
N LEU A 723 37.95 -33.58 20.67
CA LEU A 723 36.93 -34.11 19.76
C LEU A 723 37.53 -34.84 18.55
N GLY A 724 38.86 -34.84 18.38
CA GLY A 724 39.51 -35.43 17.21
C GLY A 724 39.19 -34.71 15.90
N ILE A 725 38.96 -33.39 15.95
CA ILE A 725 38.72 -32.53 14.78
C ILE A 725 40.09 -32.08 14.25
N MET A 726 40.41 -32.38 12.99
CA MET A 726 41.70 -32.00 12.39
C MET A 726 41.78 -30.48 12.18
N PRO A 727 42.90 -29.82 12.54
CA PRO A 727 43.11 -28.43 12.19
C PRO A 727 43.19 -28.27 10.66
N PRO A 728 42.83 -27.09 10.12
CA PRO A 728 43.08 -26.79 8.71
C PRO A 728 44.57 -26.95 8.40
N PRO A 729 44.95 -27.41 7.19
CA PRO A 729 46.35 -27.59 6.83
C PRO A 729 47.12 -26.27 6.95
N ASP A 730 48.20 -26.28 7.74
CA ASP A 730 49.10 -25.13 7.91
C ASP A 730 49.76 -24.75 6.58
N GLU A 731 49.52 -23.53 6.08
CA GLU A 731 50.32 -22.96 4.97
C GLU A 731 51.74 -22.53 5.40
N THR A 732 52.13 -22.73 6.67
CA THR A 732 53.43 -22.26 7.19
C THR A 732 54.56 -23.29 7.14
N SER A 733 54.39 -24.46 6.51
CA SER A 733 55.48 -25.44 6.31
C SER A 733 56.03 -25.49 4.87
N GLY A 734 56.10 -24.34 4.20
CA GLY A 734 56.53 -24.23 2.80
C GLY A 734 57.66 -23.22 2.56
N SER A 735 58.65 -23.09 3.45
CA SER A 735 59.86 -22.30 3.13
C SER A 735 61.12 -22.65 3.96
N GLU A 736 61.30 -23.90 4.37
CA GLU A 736 62.63 -24.39 4.76
C GLU A 736 62.86 -25.72 4.05
N ASP A 737 63.95 -25.78 3.27
CA ASP A 737 64.44 -26.86 2.41
C ASP A 737 63.85 -26.98 0.98
N ALA A 738 64.30 -26.08 0.09
CA ALA A 738 64.78 -26.39 -1.26
C ALA A 738 65.69 -25.29 -1.81
#